data_AF-A0A8C2YN96-F1
#
_entry.id   AF-A0A8C2YN96-F1
#
_cell.length_a   1.000
_cell.length_b   1.000
_cell.length_c   1.000
_cell.angle_alpha   90.00
_cell.angle_beta   90.00
_cell.angle_gamma   90.00
#
_symmetry.space_group_name_H-M   'P 1'
#
loop_
_entity.id
_entity.type
_entity.pdbx_description
1 polymer ?
#
loop_
_entity_poly.entity_id
_entity_poly.type
_entity_poly.pdbx_seq_one_letter_code
_entity_poly.pdbx_strand_id
1 'polypeptide(L)'
;MGDSSTDTEKEEEEEEDEKSKTDIGYAIVPTINIQDERFVDLSSTPAFLCLNELHTMGKLPGTRMAELKAKYTLLHDTVISTQESEVQLLQNAKRFTEQIQQQQLHLQQADGFPEALSTEVSKMRGQLLRYQNEYNAVKEREYHNQYRLSSLTEEKNLILQEFEKIPKPGEMEKKMKMLRESTEELRKEIIQKKLEIKNLREDLASKQKQLVKEKKELEEVLEHQVVLKDEVVQHQTIPVQIGKEIEKITRKKVEMERKKIVLEYEVKELNNSLKKVESKVSALVEEKEDVMKEVEGKRALLEVREREYNQLVKLVELTRENEASSLTERGILDLSLRNSLIDKQNYHDELSHKQREKERDFRNLKKMELLLKVSCEALTQTQALHQRLLLEMEVIPKDNAVLSERRRELHKEVEVAKRNLAQQKVLSEAESKLVEQQLAEENKLLKDQETLRNLVFNLVRVIKVKTDEKEQKSKDFLKAKQKYNNLVKEIKAKDLEIRVHKKKRREIHRRLKEFAKLYDAIRNERNKFVNLLHKAHQKVNEIRERHKMSLNELEILRSSAVTQERKLQSSLLKQANNITIRESMRHDVCKIVSKVQEMKEKKERQLNNLDRLAHTITVIEEEMVQLRKKYEKAVQRRNESGVQLIEREEEVAIFYEKIDIQEKLKLNGDIEIHTLEEKIRFLKLKIAEKQRQILVSQKLLPAKRALDEELAVLQIQFSQCTDRIKDLEKEFINPEGKNRTRLLPGKDLTQEEMIKKLDELELLLAKKEEKLLEKDFIYEHVSRLTDRLYSKTEACKLDTLHLAKKMNGYQRRIKDATEKMMALIAELSMQQALTIELQKEVREKEEFIFSCNSRIEKGLPLNKEIETQWLKVLRDEEMYALAVAEKSRELIETENRQLPNGIYTTAEQRPNAYIPEADATLPLPKPYGALAPFKPSEPGSNMRHIRKPVIKPIEI
;
A
#
# COMPACT_ATOMS: atom_id res chain seq x y z
N MET A 1 39.17 -16.59 -17.64
CA MET A 1 40.50 -16.30 -17.07
C MET A 1 40.35 -16.43 -15.55
N GLY A 2 40.55 -17.59 -14.92
CA GLY A 2 40.98 -18.89 -15.43
C GLY A 2 41.51 -19.67 -14.23
N ASP A 3 40.94 -20.83 -13.93
CA ASP A 3 41.19 -21.59 -12.71
C ASP A 3 42.63 -22.12 -12.60
N SER A 4 43.09 -22.38 -11.37
CA SER A 4 43.68 -23.68 -10.99
C SER A 4 44.09 -23.71 -9.52
N SER A 5 43.34 -24.45 -8.70
CA SER A 5 43.83 -25.08 -7.48
C SER A 5 43.78 -26.58 -7.70
N THR A 6 44.90 -27.29 -7.59
CA THR A 6 44.93 -28.75 -7.79
C THR A 6 46.11 -29.37 -7.03
N ASP A 7 45.75 -30.07 -5.96
CA ASP A 7 46.18 -31.41 -5.53
C ASP A 7 47.63 -31.77 -5.17
N THR A 8 47.68 -32.84 -4.36
CA THR A 8 48.77 -33.74 -3.97
C THR A 8 49.73 -33.28 -2.88
N GLU A 9 50.18 -34.12 -1.93
CA GLU A 9 49.74 -35.37 -1.27
C GLU A 9 50.96 -35.88 -0.47
N LYS A 10 50.76 -36.43 0.74
CA LYS A 10 51.71 -37.33 1.48
C LYS A 10 53.05 -36.73 1.95
N GLU A 11 53.75 -37.24 2.98
CA GLU A 11 53.48 -38.12 4.16
C GLU A 11 54.63 -37.86 5.19
N GLU A 12 54.79 -38.71 6.23
CA GLU A 12 55.78 -38.64 7.34
C GLU A 12 55.37 -37.66 8.47
N GLU A 13 54.73 -38.12 9.55
CA GLU A 13 55.29 -38.82 10.75
C GLU A 13 56.13 -37.86 11.61
N GLU A 14 55.75 -37.52 12.86
CA GLU A 14 55.72 -38.39 14.05
C GLU A 14 54.82 -37.84 15.20
N GLU A 15 54.47 -38.76 16.13
CA GLU A 15 54.12 -38.57 17.56
C GLU A 15 53.10 -37.48 18.01
N GLU A 16 51.87 -37.90 18.39
CA GLU A 16 51.39 -37.97 19.80
C GLU A 16 49.93 -38.47 19.90
N ASP A 17 49.53 -38.93 21.10
CA ASP A 17 48.17 -39.18 21.62
C ASP A 17 47.21 -40.20 20.98
N GLU A 18 46.37 -40.91 21.75
CA GLU A 18 46.55 -41.49 23.08
C GLU A 18 45.55 -42.66 23.22
N LYS A 19 45.96 -43.80 23.80
CA LYS A 19 45.03 -44.93 24.01
C LYS A 19 44.20 -44.70 25.26
N SER A 20 42.94 -44.28 25.08
CA SER A 20 41.93 -44.17 26.12
C SER A 20 41.52 -45.53 26.72
N LYS A 21 42.43 -46.13 27.49
CA LYS A 21 42.10 -47.20 28.44
C LYS A 21 41.42 -46.56 29.64
N THR A 22 40.13 -46.84 29.79
CA THR A 22 39.32 -46.46 30.95
C THR A 22 40.01 -46.84 32.26
N ASP A 23 40.16 -45.87 33.16
CA ASP A 23 40.62 -46.07 34.52
C ASP A 23 39.80 -47.13 35.26
N ILE A 24 40.50 -48.17 35.73
CA ILE A 24 40.01 -49.03 36.81
C ILE A 24 41.00 -48.83 37.95
N GLY A 25 40.55 -48.18 39.02
CA GLY A 25 41.40 -47.65 40.07
C GLY A 25 42.22 -48.74 40.77
N TYR A 26 43.54 -48.73 40.54
CA TYR A 26 44.48 -49.48 41.35
C TYR A 26 44.59 -48.84 42.73
N ALA A 27 44.15 -49.54 43.77
CA ALA A 27 44.41 -49.14 45.15
C ALA A 27 45.92 -49.19 45.42
N ILE A 28 46.57 -48.03 45.44
CA ILE A 28 47.98 -47.89 45.77
C ILE A 28 48.18 -48.31 47.24
N VAL A 29 48.80 -49.48 47.44
CA VAL A 29 49.19 -49.93 48.79
C VAL A 29 50.31 -49.02 49.28
N PRO A 30 50.18 -48.36 50.45
CA PRO A 30 51.22 -47.48 50.95
C PRO A 30 52.50 -48.27 51.23
N THR A 31 53.57 -47.95 50.51
CA THR A 31 54.88 -48.60 50.66
C THR A 31 55.61 -47.99 51.85
N ILE A 32 55.23 -48.41 53.07
CA ILE A 32 55.97 -48.03 54.28
C ILE A 32 57.19 -48.95 54.38
N ASN A 33 58.37 -48.35 54.24
CA ASN A 33 59.64 -49.07 54.27
C ASN A 33 60.05 -49.40 55.71
N ILE A 34 59.33 -50.32 56.37
CA ILE A 34 59.61 -50.77 57.75
C ILE A 34 60.74 -51.81 57.76
N GLN A 35 61.93 -51.37 57.35
CA GLN A 35 63.21 -52.05 57.55
C GLN A 35 64.16 -51.05 58.19
N ASP A 36 64.35 -51.17 59.51
CA ASP A 36 65.65 -51.10 60.20
C ASP A 36 65.52 -51.13 61.75
N GLU A 37 64.35 -50.87 62.33
CA GLU A 37 64.18 -50.90 63.81
C GLU A 37 63.98 -52.28 64.45
N ARG A 38 64.03 -53.39 63.68
CA ARG A 38 63.77 -54.75 64.22
C ARG A 38 64.94 -55.37 65.01
N PHE A 39 66.11 -54.73 65.00
CA PHE A 39 67.33 -55.24 65.64
C PHE A 39 68.02 -54.18 66.50
N VAL A 40 67.25 -53.45 67.31
CA VAL A 40 67.81 -52.62 68.39
C VAL A 40 67.98 -53.48 69.64
N ASP A 41 69.21 -53.66 70.12
CA ASP A 41 69.47 -54.32 71.40
C ASP A 41 68.81 -53.51 72.52
N LEU A 42 67.83 -54.10 73.20
CA LEU A 42 67.04 -53.49 74.28
C LEU A 42 67.88 -52.85 75.40
N SER A 43 69.11 -53.33 75.59
CA SER A 43 70.04 -52.77 76.58
C SER A 43 70.60 -51.39 76.18
N SER A 44 70.64 -51.10 74.88
CA SER A 44 71.16 -49.85 74.28
C SER A 44 70.10 -48.77 74.10
N THR A 45 68.82 -49.11 74.25
CA THR A 45 67.70 -48.18 74.04
C THR A 45 67.74 -47.03 75.06
N PRO A 46 67.51 -45.75 74.66
CA PRO A 46 67.58 -44.61 75.58
C PRO A 46 66.72 -44.73 76.84
N ALA A 47 65.57 -45.41 76.75
CA ALA A 47 64.72 -45.71 77.91
C ALA A 47 65.42 -46.58 78.97
N PHE A 48 66.19 -47.59 78.55
CA PHE A 48 66.95 -48.47 79.45
C PHE A 48 68.14 -47.75 80.08
N LEU A 49 68.82 -46.89 79.31
CA LEU A 49 69.91 -46.04 79.82
C LEU A 49 69.40 -45.03 80.85
N CYS A 50 68.32 -44.28 80.56
CA CYS A 50 67.69 -43.37 81.52
C CYS A 50 67.21 -44.09 82.80
N LEU A 51 66.67 -45.31 82.69
CA LEU A 51 66.27 -46.10 83.87
C LEU A 51 67.47 -46.55 84.71
N ASN A 52 68.61 -46.87 84.09
CA ASN A 52 69.87 -47.14 84.79
C ASN A 52 70.39 -45.88 85.49
N GLU A 53 70.46 -44.74 84.78
CA GLU A 53 70.94 -43.47 85.33
C GLU A 53 70.12 -43.04 86.56
N LEU A 54 68.78 -43.07 86.45
CA LEU A 54 67.88 -42.73 87.56
C LEU A 54 68.02 -43.67 88.78
N HIS A 55 68.42 -44.92 88.57
CA HIS A 55 68.78 -45.83 89.65
C HIS A 55 70.14 -45.48 90.27
N THR A 56 71.18 -45.19 89.47
CA THR A 56 72.50 -44.76 89.98
C THR A 56 72.45 -43.43 90.73
N MET A 57 71.53 -42.52 90.36
CA MET A 57 71.26 -41.27 91.11
C MET A 57 70.45 -41.50 92.40
N GLY A 58 70.13 -42.74 92.78
CA GLY A 58 69.40 -43.09 93.99
C GLY A 58 67.91 -42.71 94.00
N LYS A 59 67.38 -42.18 92.88
CA LYS A 59 65.99 -41.68 92.78
C LYS A 59 64.96 -42.79 92.53
N LEU A 60 65.39 -43.96 92.09
CA LEU A 60 64.53 -45.09 91.73
C LEU A 60 65.03 -46.37 92.41
N PRO A 61 64.23 -47.03 93.27
CA PRO A 61 64.63 -48.30 93.89
C PRO A 61 64.74 -49.42 92.84
N GLY A 62 65.72 -50.31 93.00
CA GLY A 62 66.10 -51.30 91.98
C GLY A 62 64.96 -52.26 91.58
N THR A 63 64.09 -52.62 92.52
CA THR A 63 62.86 -53.40 92.24
C THR A 63 61.94 -52.69 91.26
N ARG A 64 61.72 -51.39 91.43
CA ARG A 64 60.87 -50.60 90.52
C ARG A 64 61.54 -50.34 89.17
N MET A 65 62.87 -50.21 89.13
CA MET A 65 63.62 -50.23 87.86
C MET A 65 63.41 -51.55 87.10
N ALA A 66 63.50 -52.70 87.79
CA ALA A 66 63.30 -54.01 87.18
C ALA A 66 61.87 -54.18 86.65
N GLU A 67 60.84 -53.76 87.41
CA GLU A 67 59.45 -53.75 86.94
C GLU A 67 59.23 -52.87 85.70
N LEU A 68 59.83 -51.67 85.66
CA LEU A 68 59.69 -50.76 84.52
C LEU A 68 60.43 -51.29 83.28
N LYS A 69 61.61 -51.90 83.45
CA LYS A 69 62.31 -52.60 82.38
C LYS A 69 61.50 -53.78 81.85
N ALA A 70 60.95 -54.63 82.72
CA ALA A 70 60.11 -55.76 82.31
C ALA A 70 58.82 -55.33 81.59
N LYS A 71 58.24 -54.17 81.96
CA LYS A 71 57.11 -53.57 81.23
C LYS A 71 57.53 -53.02 79.86
N TYR A 72 58.72 -52.44 79.76
CA TYR A 72 59.24 -51.93 78.49
C TYR A 72 59.61 -53.07 77.52
N THR A 73 60.23 -54.16 78.01
CA THR A 73 60.47 -55.36 77.17
C THR A 73 59.15 -55.97 76.73
N LEU A 74 58.18 -56.16 77.63
CA LEU A 74 56.85 -56.67 77.25
C LEU A 74 56.20 -55.80 76.16
N LEU A 75 56.29 -54.47 76.28
CA LEU A 75 55.70 -53.56 75.30
C LEU A 75 56.43 -53.63 73.95
N HIS A 76 57.77 -53.67 73.96
CA HIS A 76 58.59 -53.89 72.76
C HIS A 76 58.28 -55.23 72.08
N ASP A 77 58.19 -56.31 72.85
CA ASP A 77 57.87 -57.65 72.34
C ASP A 77 56.45 -57.70 71.75
N THR A 78 55.48 -57.00 72.38
CA THR A 78 54.15 -56.84 71.76
C THR A 78 54.21 -56.06 70.45
N VAL A 79 54.99 -54.98 70.36
CA VAL A 79 55.15 -54.21 69.11
C VAL A 79 55.78 -55.07 68.01
N ILE A 80 56.84 -55.82 68.30
CA ILE A 80 57.43 -56.77 67.34
C ILE A 80 56.38 -57.80 66.90
N SER A 81 55.65 -58.41 67.83
CA SER A 81 54.62 -59.41 67.47
C SER A 81 53.51 -58.83 66.58
N THR A 82 53.11 -57.57 66.82
CA THR A 82 52.14 -56.88 65.95
C THR A 82 52.71 -56.60 64.56
N GLN A 83 53.94 -56.11 64.45
CA GLN A 83 54.60 -55.89 63.15
C GLN A 83 54.83 -57.20 62.38
N GLU A 84 55.15 -58.30 63.06
CA GLU A 84 55.25 -59.63 62.44
C GLU A 84 53.90 -60.11 61.92
N SER A 85 52.82 -59.95 62.70
CA SER A 85 51.47 -60.27 62.24
C SER A 85 51.00 -59.40 61.07
N GLU A 86 51.34 -58.11 61.05
CA GLU A 86 51.04 -57.19 59.95
C GLU A 86 51.79 -57.61 58.67
N VAL A 87 53.07 -57.98 58.78
CA VAL A 87 53.85 -58.51 57.66
C VAL A 87 53.27 -59.83 57.14
N GLN A 88 52.84 -60.74 58.03
CA GLN A 88 52.16 -61.98 57.64
C GLN A 88 50.82 -61.70 56.94
N LEU A 89 50.03 -60.75 57.44
CA LEU A 89 48.78 -60.33 56.81
C LEU A 89 49.02 -59.70 55.43
N LEU A 90 50.07 -58.89 55.26
CA LEU A 90 50.47 -58.33 53.96
C LEU A 90 50.97 -59.41 52.99
N GLN A 91 51.71 -60.42 53.46
CA GLN A 91 52.10 -61.57 52.63
C GLN A 91 50.90 -62.43 52.23
N ASN A 92 49.94 -62.64 53.14
CA ASN A 92 48.69 -63.32 52.84
C ASN A 92 47.83 -62.52 51.86
N ALA A 93 47.74 -61.19 52.01
CA ALA A 93 47.06 -60.32 51.06
C ALA A 93 47.67 -60.42 49.65
N LYS A 94 49.01 -60.42 49.52
CA LYS A 94 49.68 -60.66 48.22
C LYS A 94 49.32 -62.03 47.65
N ARG A 95 49.43 -63.11 48.43
CA ARG A 95 49.06 -64.47 48.00
C ARG A 95 47.60 -64.60 47.59
N PHE A 96 46.67 -64.00 48.33
CA PHE A 96 45.25 -63.99 47.96
C PHE A 96 44.99 -63.13 46.73
N THR A 97 45.73 -62.04 46.53
CA THR A 97 45.64 -61.22 45.31
C THR A 97 46.13 -62.01 44.09
N GLU A 98 47.25 -62.74 44.20
CA GLU A 98 47.74 -63.66 43.16
C GLU A 98 46.74 -64.80 42.88
N GLN A 99 46.13 -65.38 43.92
CA GLN A 99 45.09 -66.40 43.77
C GLN A 99 43.81 -65.85 43.12
N ILE A 100 43.38 -64.63 43.48
CA ILE A 100 42.25 -63.96 42.84
C ILE A 100 42.57 -63.65 41.38
N GLN A 101 43.79 -63.20 41.06
CA GLN A 101 44.21 -63.01 39.67
C GLN A 101 44.24 -64.33 38.89
N GLN A 102 44.74 -65.43 39.47
CA GLN A 102 44.71 -66.76 38.84
C GLN A 102 43.27 -67.28 38.66
N GLN A 103 42.37 -67.04 39.63
CA GLN A 103 40.95 -67.39 39.52
C GLN A 103 40.22 -66.51 38.50
N GLN A 104 40.53 -65.23 38.39
CA GLN A 104 40.02 -64.34 37.35
C GLN A 104 40.53 -64.75 35.96
N LEU A 105 41.78 -65.19 35.84
CA LEU A 105 42.34 -65.70 34.59
C LEU A 105 41.69 -67.05 34.22
N HIS A 106 41.41 -67.92 35.19
CA HIS A 106 40.62 -69.14 34.97
C HIS A 106 39.15 -68.87 34.63
N LEU A 107 38.52 -67.84 35.23
CA LEU A 107 37.17 -67.41 34.86
C LEU A 107 37.15 -66.82 33.45
N GLN A 108 38.12 -65.98 33.07
CA GLN A 108 38.26 -65.49 31.70
C GLN A 108 38.53 -66.62 30.69
N GLN A 109 39.24 -67.68 31.09
CA GLN A 109 39.40 -68.90 30.28
C GLN A 109 38.13 -69.78 30.22
N ALA A 110 37.18 -69.62 31.15
CA ALA A 110 35.91 -70.34 31.17
C ALA A 110 34.78 -69.56 30.45
N ASP A 111 34.77 -68.23 30.57
CA ASP A 111 33.92 -67.31 29.83
C ASP A 111 34.34 -67.23 28.35
N GLY A 112 35.63 -67.46 28.08
CA GLY A 112 36.14 -67.77 26.75
C GLY A 112 35.66 -69.12 26.24
N PHE A 113 34.51 -69.13 25.54
CA PHE A 113 34.05 -70.32 24.82
C PHE A 113 35.17 -70.86 23.91
N PRO A 114 35.51 -72.16 23.92
CA PRO A 114 36.75 -72.64 23.33
C PRO A 114 36.72 -72.63 21.79
N GLU A 115 37.11 -71.49 21.20
CA GLU A 115 37.30 -71.32 19.75
C GLU A 115 38.39 -72.26 19.18
N ALA A 116 39.27 -72.79 20.05
CA ALA A 116 40.34 -73.72 19.70
C ALA A 116 39.86 -75.13 19.27
N LEU A 117 38.58 -75.49 19.43
CA LEU A 117 38.03 -76.78 18.96
C LEU A 117 36.82 -76.58 18.04
N SER A 118 37.11 -76.18 16.80
CA SER A 118 36.20 -76.18 15.65
C SER A 118 35.75 -77.60 15.25
N THR A 119 34.97 -78.26 16.08
CA THR A 119 34.11 -79.36 15.64
C THR A 119 32.85 -78.81 14.96
N GLU A 120 32.28 -79.55 14.02
CA GLU A 120 31.08 -79.11 13.29
C GLU A 120 29.90 -78.84 14.23
N VAL A 121 29.80 -79.58 15.34
CA VAL A 121 28.79 -79.38 16.39
C VAL A 121 28.88 -77.97 17.01
N SER A 122 30.08 -77.44 17.24
CA SER A 122 30.27 -76.06 17.74
C SER A 122 29.83 -75.02 16.71
N LYS A 123 30.12 -75.23 15.42
CA LYS A 123 29.67 -74.36 14.33
C LYS A 123 28.14 -74.38 14.18
N MET A 124 27.53 -75.57 14.22
CA MET A 124 26.08 -75.75 14.16
C MET A 124 25.38 -75.13 15.39
N ARG A 125 25.93 -75.26 16.60
CA ARG A 125 25.40 -74.58 17.80
C ARG A 125 25.50 -73.06 17.69
N GLY A 126 26.63 -72.53 17.19
CA GLY A 126 26.80 -71.11 16.93
C GLY A 126 25.82 -70.56 15.89
N GLN A 127 25.58 -71.30 14.80
CA GLN A 127 24.56 -70.96 13.80
C GLN A 127 23.14 -71.02 14.38
N LEU A 128 22.81 -72.06 15.14
CA LEU A 128 21.49 -72.22 15.75
C LEU A 128 21.22 -71.08 16.76
N LEU A 129 22.20 -70.71 17.59
CA LEU A 129 22.08 -69.59 18.52
C LEU A 129 21.93 -68.25 17.77
N ARG A 130 22.64 -68.04 16.65
CA ARG A 130 22.47 -66.85 15.79
C ARG A 130 21.05 -66.80 15.21
N TYR A 131 20.57 -67.88 14.60
CA TYR A 131 19.21 -67.94 14.07
C TYR A 131 18.14 -67.80 15.16
N GLN A 132 18.38 -68.29 16.37
CA GLN A 132 17.46 -68.13 17.50
C GLN A 132 17.42 -66.69 18.02
N ASN A 133 18.57 -66.00 18.06
CA ASN A 133 18.64 -64.58 18.40
C ASN A 133 18.04 -63.69 17.30
N GLU A 134 18.28 -64.01 16.02
CA GLU A 134 17.64 -63.34 14.88
C GLU A 134 16.12 -63.56 14.88
N TYR A 135 15.65 -64.79 15.15
CA TYR A 135 14.23 -65.10 15.30
C TYR A 135 13.59 -64.30 16.45
N ASN A 136 14.23 -64.22 17.61
CA ASN A 136 13.75 -63.42 18.73
C ASN A 136 13.69 -61.92 18.38
N ALA A 137 14.73 -61.37 17.74
CA ALA A 137 14.75 -59.97 17.30
C ALA A 137 13.70 -59.67 16.20
N VAL A 138 13.43 -60.63 15.31
CA VAL A 138 12.33 -60.54 14.33
C VAL A 138 10.97 -60.58 15.03
N LYS A 139 10.81 -61.44 16.04
CA LYS A 139 9.57 -61.55 16.83
C LYS A 139 9.29 -60.31 17.68
N GLU A 140 10.31 -59.69 18.26
CA GLU A 140 10.19 -58.39 18.95
C GLU A 140 9.81 -57.26 17.99
N ARG A 141 10.41 -57.24 16.79
CA ARG A 141 10.00 -56.31 15.72
C ARG A 141 8.57 -56.59 15.25
N GLU A 142 8.15 -57.84 15.20
CA GLU A 142 6.78 -58.22 14.87
C GLU A 142 5.81 -57.70 15.94
N TYR A 143 6.07 -57.92 17.23
CA TYR A 143 5.26 -57.36 18.32
C TYR A 143 5.23 -55.82 18.28
N HIS A 144 6.36 -55.16 18.03
CA HIS A 144 6.40 -53.70 17.90
C HIS A 144 5.58 -53.20 16.69
N ASN A 145 5.67 -53.89 15.55
CA ASN A 145 4.89 -53.57 14.35
C ASN A 145 3.40 -53.90 14.53
N GLN A 146 3.03 -54.96 15.24
CA GLN A 146 1.66 -55.28 15.61
C GLN A 146 1.08 -54.22 16.54
N TYR A 147 1.81 -53.81 17.59
CA TYR A 147 1.41 -52.72 18.47
C TYR A 147 1.22 -51.40 17.71
N ARG A 148 2.18 -51.06 16.83
CA ARG A 148 2.08 -49.87 15.97
C ARG A 148 0.91 -49.97 14.97
N LEU A 149 0.63 -51.15 14.44
CA LEU A 149 -0.57 -51.39 13.63
C LEU A 149 -1.84 -51.19 14.46
N SER A 150 -1.91 -51.70 15.69
CA SER A 150 -3.03 -51.46 16.61
C SER A 150 -3.26 -49.97 16.84
N SER A 151 -2.23 -49.22 17.22
CA SER A 151 -2.33 -47.75 17.41
C SER A 151 -2.76 -47.04 16.13
N LEU A 152 -2.19 -47.39 14.96
CA LEU A 152 -2.59 -46.80 13.67
C LEU A 152 -4.01 -47.21 13.27
N THR A 153 -4.51 -48.40 13.65
CA THR A 153 -5.91 -48.76 13.46
C THR A 153 -6.84 -48.04 14.43
N GLU A 154 -6.41 -47.74 15.65
CA GLU A 154 -7.17 -46.92 16.59
C GLU A 154 -7.27 -45.47 16.11
N GLU A 155 -6.15 -44.87 15.66
CA GLU A 155 -6.13 -43.56 15.00
C GLU A 155 -7.00 -43.55 13.75
N LYS A 156 -6.88 -44.55 12.87
CA LYS A 156 -7.76 -44.71 11.70
C LYS A 156 -9.22 -44.84 12.09
N ASN A 157 -9.55 -45.56 13.16
CA ASN A 157 -10.93 -45.73 13.64
C ASN A 157 -11.48 -44.44 14.25
N LEU A 158 -10.66 -43.66 14.95
CA LEU A 158 -11.03 -42.32 15.42
C LEU A 158 -11.27 -41.37 14.24
N ILE A 159 -10.38 -41.36 13.25
CA ILE A 159 -10.55 -40.57 12.01
C ILE A 159 -11.79 -41.04 11.24
N LEU A 160 -12.08 -42.34 11.16
CA LEU A 160 -13.31 -42.86 10.55
C LEU A 160 -14.56 -42.46 11.34
N GLN A 161 -14.53 -42.48 12.67
CA GLN A 161 -15.64 -41.97 13.49
C GLN A 161 -15.83 -40.45 13.37
N GLU A 162 -14.76 -39.69 13.10
CA GLU A 162 -14.87 -38.27 12.74
C GLU A 162 -15.40 -38.09 11.32
N PHE A 163 -15.03 -38.97 10.38
CA PHE A 163 -15.56 -39.00 9.03
C PHE A 163 -17.05 -39.42 8.99
N GLU A 164 -17.51 -40.28 9.89
CA GLU A 164 -18.93 -40.62 10.06
C GLU A 164 -19.74 -39.51 10.76
N LYS A 165 -19.09 -38.61 11.52
CA LYS A 165 -19.71 -37.37 12.04
C LYS A 165 -19.84 -36.29 10.96
N ILE A 166 -19.12 -36.41 9.84
CA ILE A 166 -19.43 -35.62 8.63
C ILE A 166 -20.74 -36.19 8.05
N PRO A 167 -21.80 -35.37 7.86
CA PRO A 167 -23.07 -35.89 7.39
C PRO A 167 -22.90 -36.52 5.99
N LYS A 168 -23.42 -37.74 5.81
CA LYS A 168 -23.28 -38.51 4.56
C LYS A 168 -23.71 -37.67 3.35
N PRO A 169 -23.14 -37.91 2.14
CA PRO A 169 -23.38 -37.05 0.98
C PRO A 169 -24.87 -36.84 0.65
N GLY A 170 -25.77 -37.78 0.95
CA GLY A 170 -27.23 -37.59 0.80
C GLY A 170 -27.88 -36.61 1.80
N GLU A 171 -27.31 -36.43 3.00
CA GLU A 171 -27.76 -35.41 3.97
C GLU A 171 -27.09 -34.06 3.74
N MET A 172 -25.82 -34.06 3.32
CA MET A 172 -25.19 -32.86 2.78
C MET A 172 -25.85 -32.41 1.48
N GLU A 173 -26.33 -33.33 0.63
CA GLU A 173 -27.15 -33.00 -0.53
C GLU A 173 -28.52 -32.50 -0.12
N LYS A 174 -29.22 -33.07 0.88
CA LYS A 174 -30.48 -32.49 1.38
C LYS A 174 -30.26 -31.10 1.97
N LYS A 175 -29.21 -30.87 2.76
CA LYS A 175 -28.87 -29.54 3.29
C LYS A 175 -28.41 -28.58 2.19
N MET A 176 -27.61 -29.04 1.22
CA MET A 176 -27.26 -28.28 0.02
C MET A 176 -28.44 -28.08 -0.90
N LYS A 177 -29.48 -28.92 -0.87
CA LYS A 177 -30.68 -28.77 -1.68
C LYS A 177 -31.62 -27.77 -1.02
N MET A 178 -31.82 -27.83 0.30
CA MET A 178 -32.47 -26.77 1.07
C MET A 178 -31.71 -25.44 0.99
N LEU A 179 -30.37 -25.45 0.96
CA LEU A 179 -29.54 -24.26 0.76
C LEU A 179 -29.47 -23.81 -0.71
N ARG A 180 -29.61 -24.71 -1.69
CA ARG A 180 -29.77 -24.35 -3.11
C ARG A 180 -31.15 -23.78 -3.34
N GLU A 181 -32.19 -24.35 -2.76
CA GLU A 181 -33.56 -23.89 -2.78
C GLU A 181 -33.67 -22.53 -2.07
N SER A 182 -33.07 -22.35 -0.88
CA SER A 182 -33.06 -21.04 -0.21
C SER A 182 -32.12 -20.03 -0.86
N THR A 183 -31.00 -20.45 -1.49
CA THR A 183 -30.22 -19.56 -2.35
C THR A 183 -30.85 -19.36 -3.73
N GLU A 184 -31.80 -20.19 -4.16
CA GLU A 184 -32.62 -20.01 -5.35
C GLU A 184 -33.84 -19.15 -5.06
N GLU A 185 -34.37 -19.17 -3.84
CA GLU A 185 -35.32 -18.19 -3.30
C GLU A 185 -34.63 -16.85 -3.11
N LEU A 186 -33.47 -16.77 -2.46
CA LEU A 186 -32.66 -15.56 -2.42
C LEU A 186 -32.17 -15.14 -3.82
N ARG A 187 -31.95 -16.06 -4.77
CA ARG A 187 -31.72 -15.67 -6.18
C ARG A 187 -33.00 -15.21 -6.85
N LYS A 188 -34.18 -15.74 -6.54
CA LYS A 188 -35.48 -15.26 -7.05
C LYS A 188 -35.81 -13.90 -6.45
N GLU A 189 -35.51 -13.65 -5.18
CA GLU A 189 -35.58 -12.33 -4.53
C GLU A 189 -34.51 -11.40 -5.08
N ILE A 190 -33.27 -11.84 -5.32
CA ILE A 190 -32.24 -11.04 -6.01
C ILE A 190 -32.62 -10.83 -7.47
N ILE A 191 -33.37 -11.74 -8.13
CA ILE A 191 -33.89 -11.58 -9.47
C ILE A 191 -35.08 -10.61 -9.45
N GLN A 192 -35.97 -10.65 -8.45
CA GLN A 192 -37.07 -9.71 -8.24
C GLN A 192 -36.55 -8.33 -7.82
N LYS A 193 -35.52 -8.24 -6.99
CA LYS A 193 -34.82 -7.00 -6.64
C LYS A 193 -33.95 -6.51 -7.79
N LYS A 194 -33.39 -7.40 -8.62
CA LYS A 194 -32.84 -7.04 -9.93
C LYS A 194 -33.93 -6.66 -10.93
N LEU A 195 -35.16 -7.16 -10.79
CA LEU A 195 -36.30 -6.79 -11.63
C LEU A 195 -36.86 -5.44 -11.17
N GLU A 196 -36.95 -5.16 -9.88
CA GLU A 196 -37.23 -3.83 -9.32
C GLU A 196 -36.11 -2.86 -9.68
N ILE A 197 -34.83 -3.25 -9.55
CA ILE A 197 -33.70 -2.43 -10.02
C ILE A 197 -33.72 -2.31 -11.55
N LYS A 198 -34.23 -3.30 -12.29
CA LYS A 198 -34.37 -3.23 -13.76
C LYS A 198 -35.56 -2.36 -14.15
N ASN A 199 -36.66 -2.38 -13.41
CA ASN A 199 -37.83 -1.53 -13.58
C ASN A 199 -37.49 -0.09 -13.18
N LEU A 200 -36.83 0.11 -12.03
CA LEU A 200 -36.27 1.39 -11.62
C LEU A 200 -35.16 1.88 -12.56
N ARG A 201 -34.40 0.99 -13.20
CA ARG A 201 -33.46 1.34 -14.29
C ARG A 201 -34.17 1.49 -15.63
N GLU A 202 -35.34 0.94 -15.84
CA GLU A 202 -36.21 1.15 -17.00
C GLU A 202 -37.01 2.44 -16.85
N ASP A 203 -37.23 2.90 -15.61
CA ASP A 203 -37.72 4.22 -15.22
C ASP A 203 -36.59 5.24 -15.26
N LEU A 204 -35.40 4.91 -14.76
CA LEU A 204 -34.20 5.74 -14.98
C LEU A 204 -33.84 5.75 -16.47
N ALA A 205 -34.12 4.69 -17.23
CA ALA A 205 -33.99 4.65 -18.68
C ALA A 205 -35.20 5.21 -19.43
N SER A 206 -36.36 5.42 -18.79
CA SER A 206 -37.49 6.16 -19.38
C SER A 206 -37.29 7.65 -19.18
N LYS A 207 -36.79 8.06 -18.00
CA LYS A 207 -36.22 9.37 -17.69
C LYS A 207 -35.00 9.67 -18.55
N GLN A 208 -34.06 8.74 -18.70
CA GLN A 208 -32.95 8.88 -19.64
C GLN A 208 -33.41 8.75 -21.09
N LYS A 209 -34.52 8.08 -21.44
CA LYS A 209 -35.15 8.17 -22.78
C LYS A 209 -35.87 9.49 -23.01
N GLN A 210 -36.29 10.21 -21.97
CA GLN A 210 -36.72 11.62 -22.07
C GLN A 210 -35.49 12.49 -22.30
N LEU A 211 -34.45 12.35 -21.47
CA LEU A 211 -33.14 13.00 -21.64
C LEU A 211 -32.40 12.60 -22.94
N VAL A 212 -32.74 11.45 -23.53
CA VAL A 212 -32.23 10.95 -24.82
C VAL A 212 -33.23 11.20 -25.95
N LYS A 213 -34.45 11.71 -25.68
CA LYS A 213 -35.24 12.41 -26.70
C LYS A 213 -34.73 13.85 -26.82
N GLU A 214 -34.49 14.51 -25.69
CA GLU A 214 -33.77 15.79 -25.60
C GLU A 214 -32.35 15.72 -26.20
N LYS A 215 -31.70 14.54 -26.19
CA LYS A 215 -30.48 14.28 -26.99
C LYS A 215 -30.74 13.69 -28.38
N LYS A 216 -31.90 13.12 -28.72
CA LYS A 216 -32.15 12.62 -30.09
C LYS A 216 -32.59 13.72 -31.03
N GLU A 217 -33.20 14.78 -30.51
CA GLU A 217 -33.28 16.08 -31.20
C GLU A 217 -31.87 16.68 -31.45
N LEU A 218 -30.82 16.14 -30.80
CA LEU A 218 -29.40 16.43 -31.07
C LEU A 218 -28.70 15.32 -31.92
N GLU A 219 -29.13 14.05 -31.82
CA GLU A 219 -28.61 12.89 -32.59
C GLU A 219 -29.32 12.67 -33.94
N GLU A 220 -30.41 13.39 -34.25
CA GLU A 220 -30.93 13.50 -35.64
C GLU A 220 -29.86 14.12 -36.55
N VAL A 221 -28.95 14.93 -36.00
CA VAL A 221 -27.72 15.41 -36.68
C VAL A 221 -26.70 14.27 -36.91
N LEU A 222 -26.79 13.15 -36.19
CA LEU A 222 -25.95 11.95 -36.36
C LEU A 222 -26.56 10.89 -37.30
N GLU A 223 -27.73 11.13 -37.91
CA GLU A 223 -28.31 10.25 -38.94
C GLU A 223 -27.35 9.95 -40.11
N HIS A 224 -26.31 10.76 -40.28
CA HIS A 224 -25.25 10.55 -41.26
C HIS A 224 -24.42 9.27 -41.01
N GLN A 225 -24.49 8.66 -39.82
CA GLN A 225 -23.81 7.39 -39.51
C GLN A 225 -24.58 6.13 -39.96
N VAL A 226 -25.78 6.28 -40.54
CA VAL A 226 -26.60 5.17 -41.07
C VAL A 226 -25.89 4.37 -42.18
N VAL A 227 -25.00 5.01 -42.94
CA VAL A 227 -24.39 4.47 -44.16
C VAL A 227 -23.42 3.28 -43.91
N LEU A 228 -22.86 3.15 -42.71
CA LEU A 228 -21.80 2.16 -42.42
C LEU A 228 -22.28 0.76 -42.01
N LYS A 229 -23.60 0.51 -41.93
CA LYS A 229 -24.15 -0.79 -41.49
C LYS A 229 -24.53 -1.76 -42.60
N ASP A 230 -24.48 -1.32 -43.86
CA ASP A 230 -24.82 -2.16 -45.02
C ASP A 230 -23.76 -3.27 -45.31
N GLU A 231 -22.60 -3.23 -44.65
CA GLU A 231 -21.50 -4.20 -44.85
C GLU A 231 -21.75 -5.58 -44.20
N VAL A 232 -22.77 -5.73 -43.35
CA VAL A 232 -23.02 -6.94 -42.53
C VAL A 232 -23.68 -8.10 -43.33
N VAL A 233 -23.94 -7.92 -44.63
CA VAL A 233 -24.63 -8.87 -45.51
C VAL A 233 -23.88 -10.20 -45.74
N GLN A 234 -22.60 -10.33 -45.36
CA GLN A 234 -21.73 -11.48 -45.72
C GLN A 234 -21.87 -12.74 -44.83
N HIS A 235 -23.07 -13.06 -44.33
CA HIS A 235 -23.35 -14.28 -43.53
C HIS A 235 -23.60 -15.56 -44.37
N GLN A 236 -22.66 -15.95 -45.24
CA GLN A 236 -22.75 -17.23 -46.00
C GLN A 236 -21.42 -17.98 -46.08
N THR A 237 -21.34 -19.18 -45.48
CA THR A 237 -20.53 -20.39 -45.85
C THR A 237 -20.16 -21.30 -44.66
N ILE A 238 -21.17 -21.90 -44.01
CA ILE A 238 -20.97 -22.87 -42.90
C ILE A 238 -20.45 -24.27 -43.36
N PRO A 239 -20.83 -24.85 -44.51
CA PRO A 239 -20.47 -26.25 -44.87
C PRO A 239 -18.98 -26.56 -45.11
N VAL A 240 -18.07 -25.59 -45.07
CA VAL A 240 -16.62 -25.81 -45.24
C VAL A 240 -15.94 -26.22 -43.91
N GLN A 241 -16.66 -26.14 -42.78
CA GLN A 241 -16.06 -26.26 -41.45
C GLN A 241 -15.63 -27.70 -41.08
N ILE A 242 -16.39 -28.73 -41.47
CA ILE A 242 -16.16 -30.11 -40.97
C ILE A 242 -14.88 -30.74 -41.55
N GLY A 243 -14.60 -30.60 -42.86
CA GLY A 243 -13.31 -31.01 -43.43
C GLY A 243 -12.13 -30.21 -42.88
N LYS A 244 -12.38 -28.94 -42.54
CA LYS A 244 -11.42 -28.09 -41.82
C LYS A 244 -11.26 -28.47 -40.34
N GLU A 245 -12.08 -29.30 -39.70
CA GLU A 245 -11.87 -29.71 -38.29
C GLU A 245 -10.70 -30.70 -38.15
N ILE A 246 -10.55 -31.64 -39.08
CA ILE A 246 -9.48 -32.66 -39.03
C ILE A 246 -8.15 -32.06 -39.51
N GLU A 247 -8.18 -31.25 -40.57
CA GLU A 247 -7.06 -30.36 -40.89
C GLU A 247 -6.83 -29.31 -39.78
N LYS A 248 -7.84 -28.84 -39.04
CA LYS A 248 -7.62 -27.98 -37.86
C LYS A 248 -6.94 -28.74 -36.75
N ILE A 249 -7.10 -30.05 -36.55
CA ILE A 249 -6.40 -30.73 -35.44
C ILE A 249 -4.93 -30.98 -35.80
N THR A 250 -4.65 -31.39 -37.04
CA THR A 250 -3.28 -31.57 -37.53
C THR A 250 -2.58 -30.23 -37.80
N ARG A 251 -3.27 -29.24 -38.38
CA ARG A 251 -2.81 -27.84 -38.38
C ARG A 251 -2.80 -27.24 -36.98
N LYS A 252 -3.67 -27.57 -36.01
CA LYS A 252 -3.50 -27.11 -34.61
C LYS A 252 -2.27 -27.74 -34.01
N LYS A 253 -1.91 -28.99 -34.29
CA LYS A 253 -0.64 -29.55 -33.81
C LYS A 253 0.53 -28.80 -34.45
N VAL A 254 0.58 -28.69 -35.78
CA VAL A 254 1.66 -27.96 -36.48
C VAL A 254 1.63 -26.44 -36.21
N GLU A 255 0.48 -25.85 -35.92
CA GLU A 255 0.32 -24.48 -35.45
C GLU A 255 0.62 -24.35 -33.97
N MET A 256 0.53 -25.38 -33.14
CA MET A 256 0.95 -25.33 -31.73
C MET A 256 2.44 -25.62 -31.61
N GLU A 257 3.03 -26.41 -32.52
CA GLU A 257 4.47 -26.50 -32.75
C GLU A 257 5.00 -25.18 -33.35
N ARG A 258 4.34 -24.61 -34.37
CA ARG A 258 4.70 -23.30 -34.93
C ARG A 258 4.36 -22.15 -33.98
N LYS A 259 3.29 -22.20 -33.18
CA LYS A 259 3.02 -21.25 -32.09
C LYS A 259 3.97 -21.48 -30.95
N LYS A 260 4.50 -22.68 -30.71
CA LYS A 260 5.59 -22.89 -29.75
C LYS A 260 6.88 -22.27 -30.28
N ILE A 261 7.24 -22.48 -31.54
CA ILE A 261 8.42 -21.85 -32.16
C ILE A 261 8.23 -20.32 -32.31
N VAL A 262 7.02 -19.86 -32.62
CA VAL A 262 6.65 -18.43 -32.68
C VAL A 262 6.53 -17.86 -31.28
N LEU A 263 6.11 -18.60 -30.25
CA LEU A 263 6.15 -18.17 -28.84
C LEU A 263 7.58 -18.22 -28.29
N GLU A 264 8.45 -19.12 -28.75
CA GLU A 264 9.88 -19.14 -28.42
C GLU A 264 10.61 -18.01 -29.15
N TYR A 265 10.19 -17.67 -30.36
CA TYR A 265 10.67 -16.53 -31.13
C TYR A 265 10.11 -15.20 -30.60
N GLU A 266 8.84 -15.14 -30.21
CA GLU A 266 8.19 -14.03 -29.50
C GLU A 266 8.76 -13.91 -28.09
N VAL A 267 9.12 -15.00 -27.39
CA VAL A 267 9.86 -14.93 -26.12
C VAL A 267 11.29 -14.46 -26.36
N LYS A 268 11.94 -14.82 -27.47
CA LYS A 268 13.23 -14.24 -27.87
C LYS A 268 13.11 -12.78 -28.29
N GLU A 269 12.03 -12.35 -28.95
CA GLU A 269 11.74 -10.96 -29.32
C GLU A 269 11.24 -10.15 -28.13
N LEU A 270 10.54 -10.75 -27.17
CA LEU A 270 10.16 -10.17 -25.88
C LEU A 270 11.39 -10.07 -24.98
N ASN A 271 12.32 -11.03 -25.01
CA ASN A 271 13.59 -10.93 -24.30
C ASN A 271 14.55 -9.93 -24.99
N ASN A 272 14.56 -9.85 -26.32
CA ASN A 272 15.32 -8.84 -27.06
C ASN A 272 14.69 -7.45 -26.95
N SER A 273 13.37 -7.34 -26.84
CA SER A 273 12.68 -6.07 -26.58
C SER A 273 12.73 -5.71 -25.11
N LEU A 274 12.75 -6.67 -24.18
CA LEU A 274 13.09 -6.47 -22.77
C LEU A 274 14.51 -5.92 -22.67
N LYS A 275 15.51 -6.54 -23.32
CA LYS A 275 16.89 -5.99 -23.39
C LYS A 275 16.96 -4.60 -24.04
N LYS A 276 16.15 -4.33 -25.08
CA LYS A 276 16.02 -2.97 -25.65
C LYS A 276 15.27 -2.00 -24.72
N VAL A 277 14.41 -2.49 -23.84
CA VAL A 277 13.72 -1.70 -22.81
C VAL A 277 14.66 -1.48 -21.63
N GLU A 278 15.46 -2.45 -21.22
CA GLU A 278 16.53 -2.33 -20.22
C GLU A 278 17.61 -1.36 -20.70
N SER A 279 18.05 -1.44 -21.96
CA SER A 279 18.98 -0.47 -22.53
C SER A 279 18.35 0.92 -22.66
N LYS A 280 17.04 1.02 -22.99
CA LYS A 280 16.31 2.29 -22.94
C LYS A 280 16.10 2.80 -21.52
N VAL A 281 15.96 1.92 -20.52
CA VAL A 281 15.86 2.30 -19.11
C VAL A 281 17.21 2.78 -18.59
N SER A 282 18.32 2.16 -18.98
CA SER A 282 19.68 2.67 -18.73
C SER A 282 19.85 4.05 -19.36
N ALA A 283 19.54 4.19 -20.66
CA ALA A 283 19.60 5.48 -21.34
C ALA A 283 18.66 6.54 -20.72
N LEU A 284 17.45 6.17 -20.29
CA LEU A 284 16.52 7.06 -19.59
C LEU A 284 16.99 7.40 -18.16
N VAL A 285 17.79 6.54 -17.52
CA VAL A 285 18.43 6.82 -16.23
C VAL A 285 19.60 7.79 -16.43
N GLU A 286 20.42 7.60 -17.47
CA GLU A 286 21.48 8.54 -17.88
C GLU A 286 20.89 9.90 -18.29
N GLU A 287 19.87 9.93 -19.16
CA GLU A 287 19.11 11.14 -19.51
C GLU A 287 18.47 11.79 -18.28
N LYS A 288 17.94 11.00 -17.33
CA LYS A 288 17.42 11.54 -16.06
C LYS A 288 18.54 12.18 -15.24
N GLU A 289 19.72 11.57 -15.15
CA GLU A 289 20.86 12.15 -14.44
C GLU A 289 21.34 13.44 -15.10
N ASP A 290 21.41 13.50 -16.42
CA ASP A 290 21.77 14.72 -17.16
C ASP A 290 20.68 15.80 -17.06
N VAL A 291 19.40 15.42 -17.08
CA VAL A 291 18.28 16.34 -16.78
C VAL A 291 18.32 16.81 -15.33
N MET A 292 18.74 15.98 -14.36
CA MET A 292 18.93 16.43 -12.97
C MET A 292 20.08 17.45 -12.89
N LYS A 293 21.23 17.18 -13.54
CA LYS A 293 22.35 18.16 -13.65
C LYS A 293 21.89 19.46 -14.32
N GLU A 294 21.09 19.39 -15.38
CA GLU A 294 20.50 20.58 -16.02
C GLU A 294 19.53 21.33 -15.08
N VAL A 295 18.71 20.61 -14.32
CA VAL A 295 17.76 21.21 -13.36
C VAL A 295 18.51 21.87 -12.20
N GLU A 296 19.59 21.26 -11.71
CA GLU A 296 20.48 21.83 -10.70
C GLU A 296 21.21 23.08 -11.25
N GLY A 297 21.74 23.02 -12.47
CA GLY A 297 22.31 24.18 -13.16
C GLY A 297 21.29 25.31 -13.37
N LYS A 298 20.05 24.98 -13.75
CA LYS A 298 18.95 25.95 -13.90
C LYS A 298 18.46 26.51 -12.55
N ARG A 299 18.53 25.73 -11.46
CA ARG A 299 18.28 26.21 -10.09
C ARG A 299 19.36 27.17 -9.61
N ALA A 300 20.64 26.83 -9.81
CA ALA A 300 21.75 27.72 -9.48
C ALA A 300 21.67 29.04 -10.29
N LEU A 301 21.31 28.97 -11.58
CA LEU A 301 21.05 30.15 -12.40
C LEU A 301 19.85 30.95 -11.89
N LEU A 302 18.75 30.30 -11.48
CA LEU A 302 17.60 30.96 -10.86
C LEU A 302 17.98 31.68 -9.56
N GLU A 303 18.74 31.06 -8.66
CA GLU A 303 19.21 31.73 -7.44
C GLU A 303 20.07 32.97 -7.76
N VAL A 304 20.93 32.90 -8.78
CA VAL A 304 21.70 34.07 -9.23
C VAL A 304 20.76 35.15 -9.78
N ARG A 305 19.77 34.80 -10.61
CA ARG A 305 18.77 35.76 -11.12
C ARG A 305 17.86 36.33 -10.05
N GLU A 306 17.54 35.57 -9.00
CA GLU A 306 16.79 36.05 -7.83
C GLU A 306 17.65 37.00 -6.99
N ARG A 307 18.94 36.73 -6.80
CA ARG A 307 19.89 37.66 -6.17
C ARG A 307 20.01 38.97 -6.97
N GLU A 308 20.15 38.89 -8.29
CA GLU A 308 20.15 40.05 -9.19
C GLU A 308 18.82 40.82 -9.14
N TYR A 309 17.68 40.11 -9.18
CA TYR A 309 16.36 40.73 -9.07
C TYR A 309 16.19 41.46 -7.73
N ASN A 310 16.59 40.85 -6.62
CA ASN A 310 16.54 41.48 -5.30
C ASN A 310 17.49 42.69 -5.19
N GLN A 311 18.62 42.71 -5.91
CA GLN A 311 19.48 43.90 -6.02
C GLN A 311 18.80 44.99 -6.85
N LEU A 312 18.18 44.64 -7.98
CA LEU A 312 17.44 45.57 -8.83
C LEU A 312 16.22 46.17 -8.11
N VAL A 313 15.47 45.38 -7.32
CA VAL A 313 14.37 45.88 -6.49
C VAL A 313 14.86 46.91 -5.48
N LYS A 314 15.96 46.62 -4.76
CA LYS A 314 16.58 47.60 -3.83
C LYS A 314 17.04 48.87 -4.54
N LEU A 315 17.58 48.77 -5.75
CA LEU A 315 17.95 49.93 -6.57
C LEU A 315 16.71 50.74 -6.99
N VAL A 316 15.61 50.08 -7.36
CA VAL A 316 14.34 50.74 -7.69
C VAL A 316 13.75 51.45 -6.46
N GLU A 317 13.76 50.81 -5.30
CA GLU A 317 13.34 51.41 -4.01
C GLU A 317 14.19 52.66 -3.70
N LEU A 318 15.53 52.56 -3.80
CA LEU A 318 16.42 53.70 -3.63
C LEU A 318 16.16 54.83 -4.64
N THR A 319 15.91 54.51 -5.92
CA THR A 319 15.54 55.54 -6.90
C THR A 319 14.21 56.20 -6.58
N ARG A 320 13.23 55.45 -6.03
CA ARG A 320 11.93 55.99 -5.64
C ARG A 320 12.04 56.90 -4.41
N GLU A 321 12.92 56.60 -3.47
CA GLU A 321 13.27 57.49 -2.35
C GLU A 321 13.96 58.77 -2.85
N ASN A 322 14.90 58.65 -3.80
CA ASN A 322 15.56 59.80 -4.43
C ASN A 322 14.62 60.66 -5.30
N GLU A 323 13.63 60.07 -5.95
CA GLU A 323 12.56 60.80 -6.63
C GLU A 323 11.65 61.53 -5.63
N ALA A 324 11.32 60.88 -4.50
CA ALA A 324 10.54 61.51 -3.44
C ALA A 324 11.26 62.70 -2.79
N SER A 325 12.58 62.60 -2.55
CA SER A 325 13.39 63.74 -2.06
C SER A 325 13.50 64.85 -3.11
N SER A 326 13.71 64.50 -4.38
CA SER A 326 13.72 65.47 -5.49
C SER A 326 12.38 66.21 -5.63
N LEU A 327 11.26 65.54 -5.35
CA LEU A 327 9.92 66.14 -5.37
C LEU A 327 9.69 67.07 -4.16
N THR A 328 10.19 66.75 -2.97
CA THR A 328 10.12 67.66 -1.82
C THR A 328 11.02 68.88 -2.00
N GLU A 329 12.23 68.72 -2.55
CA GLU A 329 13.10 69.82 -2.95
C GLU A 329 12.44 70.73 -3.99
N ARG A 330 11.80 70.15 -5.02
CA ARG A 330 11.04 70.93 -6.00
C ARG A 330 9.88 71.68 -5.35
N GLY A 331 9.18 71.08 -4.38
CA GLY A 331 8.12 71.76 -3.62
C GLY A 331 8.62 72.96 -2.81
N ILE A 332 9.80 72.84 -2.20
CA ILE A 332 10.46 73.95 -1.48
C ILE A 332 10.87 75.06 -2.47
N LEU A 333 11.43 74.70 -3.63
CA LEU A 333 11.79 75.65 -4.68
C LEU A 333 10.57 76.37 -5.26
N ASP A 334 9.47 75.65 -5.55
CA ASP A 334 8.20 76.22 -6.02
C ASP A 334 7.60 77.20 -4.99
N LEU A 335 7.69 76.90 -3.70
CA LEU A 335 7.31 77.82 -2.62
C LEU A 335 8.21 79.07 -2.60
N SER A 336 9.52 78.91 -2.71
CA SER A 336 10.47 80.04 -2.77
C SER A 336 10.25 80.94 -4.00
N LEU A 337 9.89 80.33 -5.14
CA LEU A 337 9.57 81.04 -6.37
C LEU A 337 8.24 81.80 -6.26
N ARG A 338 7.22 81.19 -5.63
CA ARG A 338 5.94 81.87 -5.34
C ARG A 338 6.15 83.08 -4.42
N ASN A 339 6.95 82.94 -3.36
CA ASN A 339 7.29 84.07 -2.48
C ASN A 339 8.02 85.16 -3.27
N SER A 340 9.03 84.81 -4.07
CA SER A 340 9.76 85.76 -4.93
C SER A 340 8.86 86.49 -5.94
N LEU A 341 7.82 85.82 -6.45
CA LEU A 341 6.82 86.41 -7.35
C LEU A 341 5.86 87.36 -6.60
N ILE A 342 5.47 87.01 -5.37
CA ILE A 342 4.68 87.88 -4.49
C ILE A 342 5.49 89.13 -4.13
N ASP A 343 6.76 88.98 -3.76
CA ASP A 343 7.65 90.11 -3.46
C ASP A 343 7.83 91.02 -4.68
N LYS A 344 8.04 90.45 -5.87
CA LYS A 344 8.08 91.20 -7.13
C LYS A 344 6.78 91.96 -7.40
N GLN A 345 5.62 91.38 -7.10
CA GLN A 345 4.33 92.05 -7.23
C GLN A 345 4.20 93.21 -6.22
N ASN A 346 4.56 92.98 -4.96
CA ASN A 346 4.57 94.00 -3.91
C ASN A 346 5.45 95.20 -4.32
N TYR A 347 6.69 94.96 -4.77
CA TYR A 347 7.58 96.02 -5.27
C TYR A 347 7.02 96.74 -6.52
N HIS A 348 6.28 96.05 -7.38
CA HIS A 348 5.63 96.69 -8.53
C HIS A 348 4.48 97.60 -8.08
N ASP A 349 3.68 97.17 -7.12
CA ASP A 349 2.56 97.94 -6.56
C ASP A 349 3.04 99.15 -5.74
N GLU A 350 4.13 99.00 -4.98
CA GLU A 350 4.84 100.11 -4.33
C GLU A 350 5.38 101.13 -5.34
N LEU A 351 6.04 100.68 -6.40
CA LEU A 351 6.55 101.56 -7.46
C LEU A 351 5.41 102.27 -8.20
N SER A 352 4.29 101.57 -8.45
CA SER A 352 3.05 102.14 -8.98
C SER A 352 2.43 103.18 -8.04
N HIS A 353 2.51 102.97 -6.72
CA HIS A 353 2.06 103.95 -5.73
C HIS A 353 2.96 105.20 -5.75
N LYS A 354 4.28 105.03 -5.72
CA LYS A 354 5.26 106.13 -5.77
C LYS A 354 5.18 106.94 -7.07
N GLN A 355 4.92 106.28 -8.20
CA GLN A 355 4.65 106.94 -9.49
C GLN A 355 3.39 107.82 -9.41
N ARG A 356 2.29 107.31 -8.82
CA ARG A 356 1.04 108.06 -8.63
C ARG A 356 1.17 109.23 -7.65
N GLU A 357 2.00 109.09 -6.59
CA GLU A 357 2.36 110.21 -5.69
C GLU A 357 3.10 111.30 -6.47
N LYS A 358 4.17 110.95 -7.18
CA LYS A 358 4.94 111.87 -8.03
C LYS A 358 4.06 112.62 -9.05
N GLU A 359 3.07 111.94 -9.65
CA GLU A 359 2.11 112.56 -10.58
C GLU A 359 1.08 113.46 -9.90
N ARG A 360 0.74 113.25 -8.62
CA ARG A 360 -0.06 114.21 -7.83
C ARG A 360 0.78 115.44 -7.52
N ASP A 361 2.00 115.26 -7.05
CA ASP A 361 2.91 116.35 -6.68
C ASP A 361 3.25 117.23 -7.88
N PHE A 362 3.54 116.64 -9.04
CA PHE A 362 3.77 117.37 -10.28
C PHE A 362 2.54 118.17 -10.76
N ARG A 363 1.32 117.67 -10.53
CA ARG A 363 0.08 118.41 -10.79
C ARG A 363 -0.13 119.55 -9.79
N ASN A 364 0.25 119.36 -8.53
CA ASN A 364 0.18 120.41 -7.50
C ASN A 364 1.21 121.52 -7.77
N LEU A 365 2.44 121.16 -8.16
CA LEU A 365 3.47 122.10 -8.56
C LEU A 365 3.01 122.96 -9.74
N LYS A 366 2.47 122.36 -10.81
CA LYS A 366 1.89 123.11 -11.94
C LYS A 366 0.75 124.05 -11.56
N LYS A 367 -0.08 123.69 -10.58
CA LYS A 367 -1.13 124.59 -10.05
C LYS A 367 -0.53 125.79 -9.32
N MET A 368 0.54 125.58 -8.54
CA MET A 368 1.24 126.67 -7.84
C MET A 368 2.00 127.57 -8.82
N GLU A 369 2.66 127.02 -9.84
CA GLU A 369 3.28 127.80 -10.93
C GLU A 369 2.26 128.69 -11.65
N LEU A 370 1.06 128.16 -11.93
CA LEU A 370 -0.02 128.93 -12.56
C LEU A 370 -0.53 130.04 -11.64
N LEU A 371 -0.72 129.76 -10.34
CA LEU A 371 -1.13 130.77 -9.36
C LEU A 371 -0.10 131.91 -9.27
N LEU A 372 1.19 131.55 -9.16
CA LEU A 372 2.29 132.51 -9.13
C LEU A 372 2.29 133.41 -10.37
N LYS A 373 2.08 132.82 -11.55
CA LYS A 373 2.02 133.59 -12.81
C LYS A 373 0.86 134.60 -12.82
N VAL A 374 -0.33 134.20 -12.39
CA VAL A 374 -1.48 135.11 -12.24
C VAL A 374 -1.19 136.22 -11.22
N SER A 375 -0.52 135.91 -10.11
CA SER A 375 -0.09 136.92 -9.13
C SER A 375 0.92 137.92 -9.70
N CYS A 376 1.88 137.48 -10.51
CA CYS A 376 2.81 138.36 -11.21
C CYS A 376 2.10 139.25 -12.24
N GLU A 377 1.15 138.71 -13.01
CA GLU A 377 0.37 139.48 -13.98
C GLU A 377 -0.47 140.58 -13.27
N ALA A 378 -1.10 140.27 -12.13
CA ALA A 378 -1.79 141.26 -11.30
C ALA A 378 -0.85 142.37 -10.75
N LEU A 379 0.39 142.02 -10.38
CA LEU A 379 1.41 143.00 -9.97
C LEU A 379 1.80 143.95 -11.11
N THR A 380 1.94 143.44 -12.35
CA THR A 380 2.25 144.32 -13.49
C THR A 380 1.12 145.29 -13.82
N GLN A 381 -0.15 144.89 -13.63
CA GLN A 381 -1.31 145.78 -13.84
C GLN A 381 -1.39 146.90 -12.80
N THR A 382 -1.11 146.60 -11.53
CA THR A 382 -1.10 147.65 -10.48
C THR A 382 0.07 148.63 -10.65
N GLN A 383 1.23 148.16 -11.11
CA GLN A 383 2.36 149.04 -11.47
C GLN A 383 2.03 149.99 -12.63
N ALA A 384 1.34 149.50 -13.67
CA ALA A 384 0.94 150.34 -14.82
C ALA A 384 -0.08 151.45 -14.44
N LEU A 385 -1.01 151.16 -13.53
CA LEU A 385 -1.95 152.16 -13.00
C LEU A 385 -1.25 153.25 -12.20
N HIS A 386 -0.23 152.90 -11.42
CA HIS A 386 0.55 153.87 -10.64
C HIS A 386 1.33 154.85 -11.52
N GLN A 387 1.96 154.36 -12.60
CA GLN A 387 2.66 155.21 -13.57
C GLN A 387 1.74 156.22 -14.27
N ARG A 388 0.49 155.83 -14.55
CA ARG A 388 -0.49 156.72 -15.19
C ARG A 388 -0.91 157.87 -14.28
N LEU A 389 -1.16 157.59 -12.99
CA LEU A 389 -1.56 158.61 -12.01
C LEU A 389 -0.47 159.66 -11.75
N LEU A 390 0.81 159.28 -11.85
CA LEU A 390 1.93 160.23 -11.72
C LEU A 390 1.95 161.24 -12.87
N LEU A 391 1.73 160.81 -14.11
CA LEU A 391 1.73 161.69 -15.29
C LEU A 391 0.52 162.64 -15.33
N GLU A 392 -0.61 162.26 -14.73
CA GLU A 392 -1.82 163.09 -14.66
C GLU A 392 -1.71 164.21 -13.58
N MET A 393 -0.69 164.18 -12.70
CA MET A 393 -0.46 165.22 -11.67
C MET A 393 0.46 166.38 -12.09
N GLU A 394 1.21 166.28 -13.20
CA GLU A 394 2.28 167.24 -13.52
C GLU A 394 1.88 168.43 -14.43
N VAL A 395 0.64 168.52 -14.95
CA VAL A 395 0.29 169.48 -16.04
C VAL A 395 -0.97 170.32 -15.79
N ILE A 396 -1.00 171.11 -14.70
CA ILE A 396 -2.01 172.17 -14.47
C ILE A 396 -1.33 173.57 -14.48
N PRO A 397 -1.75 174.55 -15.32
CA PRO A 397 -0.97 175.78 -15.61
C PRO A 397 -1.49 177.09 -14.98
N LYS A 398 -0.67 178.16 -14.96
CA LYS A 398 -1.08 179.59 -14.77
C LYS A 398 -0.18 180.63 -15.49
N ASP A 399 -0.83 181.50 -16.28
CA ASP A 399 -0.61 182.92 -16.64
C ASP A 399 0.78 183.51 -17.00
N ASN A 400 0.90 184.15 -18.18
CA ASN A 400 0.56 185.58 -18.34
C ASN A 400 0.49 186.08 -19.81
N ALA A 401 -0.12 187.25 -20.05
CA ALA A 401 -0.51 187.75 -21.39
C ALA A 401 0.10 189.12 -21.78
N VAL A 402 0.10 189.41 -23.10
CA VAL A 402 0.15 190.71 -23.86
C VAL A 402 0.68 190.37 -25.27
N LEU A 403 -0.21 190.20 -26.28
CA LEU A 403 -0.62 191.21 -27.29
C LEU A 403 0.56 191.77 -28.13
N SER A 404 0.48 192.09 -29.42
CA SER A 404 -0.44 191.89 -30.55
C SER A 404 0.18 192.68 -31.73
N GLU A 405 -0.19 192.37 -32.98
CA GLU A 405 -0.14 193.34 -34.10
C GLU A 405 1.17 194.04 -34.54
N ARG A 406 2.09 193.28 -35.16
CA ARG A 406 2.86 193.79 -36.33
C ARG A 406 2.75 192.90 -37.58
N ARG A 407 1.72 192.06 -37.66
CA ARG A 407 1.49 191.11 -38.75
C ARG A 407 0.35 191.51 -39.70
N ARG A 408 0.11 192.82 -39.89
CA ARG A 408 -1.05 193.32 -40.67
C ARG A 408 -0.78 194.31 -41.82
N GLU A 409 0.42 194.87 -41.99
CA GLU A 409 0.60 196.06 -42.88
C GLU A 409 1.59 195.93 -44.05
N LEU A 410 2.60 195.06 -44.02
CA LEU A 410 3.56 194.91 -45.13
C LEU A 410 3.30 193.71 -46.04
N HIS A 411 2.11 193.72 -46.65
CA HIS A 411 1.93 193.16 -48.00
C HIS A 411 1.04 194.05 -48.90
N LYS A 412 0.84 195.34 -48.54
CA LYS A 412 -0.06 196.26 -49.26
C LYS A 412 0.51 197.61 -49.71
N GLU A 413 1.76 197.94 -49.38
CA GLU A 413 2.35 199.25 -49.74
C GLU A 413 3.70 199.12 -50.45
N VAL A 414 3.67 198.52 -51.65
CA VAL A 414 4.70 198.73 -52.68
C VAL A 414 3.98 199.12 -53.98
N GLU A 415 3.82 200.43 -54.14
CA GLU A 415 3.59 201.16 -55.40
C GLU A 415 2.17 201.14 -56.04
N VAL A 416 1.30 202.03 -55.52
CA VAL A 416 0.53 202.90 -56.42
C VAL A 416 1.41 204.12 -56.77
N ALA A 417 1.47 204.46 -58.07
CA ALA A 417 2.38 205.43 -58.71
C ALA A 417 3.82 204.91 -58.83
N LYS A 418 4.47 204.98 -60.01
CA LYS A 418 4.32 205.94 -61.14
C LYS A 418 4.28 205.16 -62.48
N ARG A 419 3.27 205.21 -63.37
CA ARG A 419 2.56 206.35 -63.98
C ARG A 419 3.44 207.57 -64.26
N ASN A 420 3.89 207.72 -65.51
CA ASN A 420 3.42 208.81 -66.38
C ASN A 420 4.06 208.80 -67.78
N LEU A 421 3.21 208.87 -68.81
CA LEU A 421 3.10 209.92 -69.84
C LEU A 421 3.01 209.41 -71.31
N ALA A 422 2.35 210.19 -72.16
CA ALA A 422 2.02 209.90 -73.56
C ALA A 422 2.07 211.16 -74.44
N GLN A 423 1.80 211.02 -75.75
CA GLN A 423 1.66 212.06 -76.83
C GLN A 423 2.98 212.54 -77.49
N GLN A 424 3.07 213.15 -78.70
CA GLN A 424 2.18 213.90 -79.65
C GLN A 424 2.84 213.84 -81.09
N LYS A 425 2.17 213.71 -82.28
CA LYS A 425 1.45 214.65 -83.20
C LYS A 425 2.24 215.42 -84.35
N VAL A 426 1.76 215.26 -85.62
CA VAL A 426 1.21 216.30 -86.58
C VAL A 426 2.04 217.11 -87.64
N LEU A 427 1.58 216.99 -88.91
CA LEU A 427 1.35 217.90 -90.09
C LEU A 427 2.41 218.66 -90.98
N SER A 428 2.16 218.47 -92.30
CA SER A 428 2.02 219.38 -93.50
C SER A 428 3.07 220.33 -94.11
N GLU A 429 3.25 220.09 -95.43
CA GLU A 429 3.12 221.00 -96.60
C GLU A 429 4.02 222.25 -96.76
N ALA A 430 5.08 222.08 -97.56
CA ALA A 430 5.68 223.16 -98.37
C ALA A 430 6.37 222.70 -99.68
N GLU A 431 6.79 221.42 -99.82
CA GLU A 431 7.87 221.03 -100.75
C GLU A 431 7.46 220.57 -102.17
N SER A 432 6.24 220.89 -102.62
CA SER A 432 5.64 220.41 -103.90
C SER A 432 6.37 220.84 -105.20
N LYS A 433 7.53 221.49 -105.11
CA LYS A 433 8.36 221.88 -106.28
C LYS A 433 9.83 221.43 -106.24
N LEU A 434 10.25 220.70 -105.20
CA LEU A 434 11.51 219.93 -105.22
C LEU A 434 11.33 218.57 -105.94
N VAL A 435 10.07 218.17 -106.14
CA VAL A 435 9.61 216.85 -106.60
C VAL A 435 10.18 216.42 -107.95
N GLU A 436 10.37 217.33 -108.91
CA GLU A 436 10.82 216.95 -110.26
C GLU A 436 12.30 216.54 -110.36
N GLN A 437 13.15 216.90 -109.38
CA GLN A 437 14.54 216.42 -109.34
C GLN A 437 14.72 215.13 -108.54
N GLN A 438 13.89 214.88 -107.51
CA GLN A 438 14.01 213.66 -106.68
C GLN A 438 13.44 212.39 -107.35
N LEU A 439 12.47 212.53 -108.27
CA LEU A 439 11.88 211.41 -109.03
C LEU A 439 12.91 210.59 -109.85
N ALA A 440 14.08 211.17 -110.17
CA ALA A 440 15.16 210.46 -110.86
C ALA A 440 15.99 209.56 -109.91
N GLU A 441 16.16 209.94 -108.64
CA GLU A 441 16.91 209.15 -107.65
C GLU A 441 16.05 208.02 -107.05
N GLU A 442 14.75 208.27 -106.84
CA GLU A 442 13.80 207.30 -106.28
C GLU A 442 13.70 206.01 -107.14
N ASN A 443 13.72 206.16 -108.47
CA ASN A 443 13.71 205.05 -109.43
C ASN A 443 14.96 204.15 -109.37
N LYS A 444 16.05 204.61 -108.75
CA LYS A 444 17.27 203.81 -108.56
C LYS A 444 17.16 202.92 -107.31
N LEU A 445 16.65 203.48 -106.20
CA LEU A 445 16.52 202.81 -104.91
C LEU A 445 15.46 201.69 -104.91
N LEU A 446 14.40 201.81 -105.72
CA LEU A 446 13.36 200.78 -105.85
C LEU A 446 13.90 199.43 -106.32
N LYS A 447 14.90 199.40 -107.20
CA LYS A 447 15.50 198.15 -107.70
C LYS A 447 16.28 197.40 -106.62
N ASP A 448 16.99 198.12 -105.75
CA ASP A 448 17.79 197.50 -104.69
C ASP A 448 16.88 196.85 -103.62
N GLN A 449 15.74 197.48 -103.30
CA GLN A 449 14.74 196.93 -102.37
C GLN A 449 14.20 195.56 -102.81
N GLU A 450 14.03 195.35 -104.11
CA GLU A 450 13.44 194.14 -104.68
C GLU A 450 14.41 192.93 -104.59
N THR A 451 15.73 193.18 -104.65
CA THR A 451 16.75 192.13 -104.45
C THR A 451 16.74 191.58 -103.02
N LEU A 452 16.61 192.45 -102.02
CA LEU A 452 16.63 192.08 -100.60
C LEU A 452 15.41 191.24 -100.19
N ARG A 453 14.23 191.51 -100.76
CA ARG A 453 13.02 190.70 -100.54
C ARG A 453 13.21 189.23 -100.95
N ASN A 454 13.85 188.99 -102.09
CA ASN A 454 14.11 187.64 -102.60
C ASN A 454 15.07 186.85 -101.70
N LEU A 455 16.06 187.50 -101.10
CA LEU A 455 16.99 186.87 -100.15
C LEU A 455 16.27 186.40 -98.88
N VAL A 456 15.41 187.25 -98.30
CA VAL A 456 14.63 186.92 -97.09
C VAL A 456 13.69 185.74 -97.32
N PHE A 457 13.01 185.68 -98.47
CA PHE A 457 12.11 184.57 -98.82
C PHE A 457 12.85 183.21 -98.85
N ASN A 458 14.04 183.18 -99.43
CA ASN A 458 14.87 181.97 -99.50
C ASN A 458 15.32 181.49 -98.11
N LEU A 459 15.70 182.40 -97.21
CA LEU A 459 16.12 182.05 -95.84
C LEU A 459 14.97 181.44 -95.01
N VAL A 460 13.76 182.01 -95.10
CA VAL A 460 12.57 181.48 -94.39
C VAL A 460 12.25 180.04 -94.83
N ARG A 461 12.36 179.74 -96.13
CA ARG A 461 12.16 178.39 -96.67
C ARG A 461 13.17 177.37 -96.12
N VAL A 462 14.44 177.73 -95.98
CA VAL A 462 15.48 176.84 -95.42
C VAL A 462 15.22 176.51 -93.95
N ILE A 463 14.80 177.51 -93.15
CA ILE A 463 14.48 177.32 -91.73
C ILE A 463 13.35 176.29 -91.56
N LYS A 464 12.28 176.39 -92.37
CA LYS A 464 11.13 175.48 -92.33
C LYS A 464 11.54 174.01 -92.58
N VAL A 465 12.34 173.76 -93.60
CA VAL A 465 12.84 172.39 -93.90
C VAL A 465 13.68 171.84 -92.75
N LYS A 466 14.51 172.67 -92.11
CA LYS A 466 15.35 172.23 -90.98
C LYS A 466 14.60 172.02 -89.67
N THR A 467 13.48 172.73 -89.43
CA THR A 467 12.59 172.38 -88.31
C THR A 467 11.91 171.04 -88.54
N ASP A 468 11.42 170.77 -89.76
CA ASP A 468 10.69 169.55 -90.07
C ASP A 468 11.61 168.30 -90.01
N GLU A 469 12.84 168.39 -90.52
CA GLU A 469 13.89 167.36 -90.37
C GLU A 469 14.19 167.01 -88.90
N LYS A 470 14.27 168.02 -88.03
CA LYS A 470 14.55 167.85 -86.59
C LYS A 470 13.40 167.13 -85.90
N GLU A 471 12.17 167.50 -86.21
CA GLU A 471 10.98 166.93 -85.58
C GLU A 471 10.77 165.46 -86.01
N GLN A 472 11.03 165.14 -87.29
CA GLN A 472 10.98 163.77 -87.78
C GLN A 472 12.02 162.87 -87.09
N LYS A 473 13.29 163.32 -87.01
CA LYS A 473 14.35 162.58 -86.31
C LYS A 473 14.05 162.36 -84.82
N SER A 474 13.42 163.34 -84.17
CA SER A 474 12.95 163.20 -82.77
C SER A 474 11.88 162.11 -82.62
N LYS A 475 10.87 162.10 -83.50
CA LYS A 475 9.80 161.07 -83.51
C LYS A 475 10.36 159.67 -83.74
N ASP A 476 11.32 159.51 -84.65
CA ASP A 476 11.90 158.20 -84.94
C ASP A 476 12.85 157.72 -83.83
N PHE A 477 13.61 158.61 -83.19
CA PHE A 477 14.36 158.28 -81.95
C PHE A 477 13.41 157.82 -80.83
N LEU A 478 12.28 158.50 -80.64
CA LEU A 478 11.32 158.12 -79.59
C LEU A 478 10.70 156.73 -79.85
N LYS A 479 10.33 156.43 -81.10
CA LYS A 479 9.86 155.09 -81.53
C LYS A 479 10.93 154.02 -81.30
N ALA A 480 12.19 154.30 -81.65
CA ALA A 480 13.30 153.36 -81.44
C ALA A 480 13.52 153.09 -79.94
N LYS A 481 13.50 154.13 -79.10
CA LYS A 481 13.63 154.03 -77.64
C LYS A 481 12.48 153.25 -77.00
N GLN A 482 11.25 153.41 -77.48
CA GLN A 482 10.10 152.60 -77.05
C GLN A 482 10.26 151.13 -77.45
N LYS A 483 10.65 150.82 -78.69
CA LYS A 483 10.93 149.44 -79.14
C LYS A 483 12.01 148.76 -78.30
N TYR A 484 13.13 149.46 -78.05
CA TYR A 484 14.20 148.95 -77.17
C TYR A 484 13.71 148.63 -75.76
N ASN A 485 12.95 149.55 -75.14
CA ASN A 485 12.41 149.34 -73.80
C ASN A 485 11.43 148.14 -73.73
N ASN A 486 10.68 147.87 -74.79
CA ASN A 486 9.80 146.70 -74.86
C ASN A 486 10.59 145.40 -75.01
N LEU A 487 11.59 145.36 -75.91
CA LEU A 487 12.53 144.23 -76.03
C LEU A 487 13.24 143.90 -74.71
N VAL A 488 13.69 144.91 -73.96
CA VAL A 488 14.31 144.71 -72.64
C VAL A 488 13.32 144.13 -71.61
N LYS A 489 12.02 144.48 -71.69
CA LYS A 489 10.99 143.85 -70.84
C LYS A 489 10.73 142.41 -71.23
N GLU A 490 10.66 142.10 -72.53
CA GLU A 490 10.48 140.73 -73.05
C GLU A 490 11.66 139.82 -72.68
N ILE A 491 12.91 140.28 -72.81
CA ILE A 491 14.10 139.54 -72.37
C ILE A 491 14.00 139.22 -70.87
N LYS A 492 13.65 140.20 -70.02
CA LYS A 492 13.46 139.99 -68.57
C LYS A 492 12.34 138.99 -68.26
N ALA A 493 11.27 138.97 -69.07
CA ALA A 493 10.19 137.99 -68.94
C ALA A 493 10.66 136.57 -69.34
N LYS A 494 11.41 136.43 -70.44
CA LYS A 494 12.00 135.15 -70.84
C LYS A 494 13.05 134.64 -69.86
N ASP A 495 13.85 135.50 -69.23
CA ASP A 495 14.75 135.11 -68.13
C ASP A 495 13.98 134.60 -66.89
N LEU A 496 12.79 135.14 -66.60
CA LEU A 496 11.91 134.61 -65.55
C LEU A 496 11.37 133.23 -65.92
N GLU A 497 10.85 133.04 -67.14
CA GLU A 497 10.43 131.72 -67.65
C GLU A 497 11.56 130.68 -67.57
N ILE A 498 12.76 131.02 -68.08
CA ILE A 498 13.94 130.14 -68.05
C ILE A 498 14.33 129.77 -66.62
N ARG A 499 14.25 130.70 -65.66
CA ARG A 499 14.48 130.40 -64.23
C ARG A 499 13.44 129.45 -63.66
N VAL A 500 12.15 129.60 -64.02
CA VAL A 500 11.07 128.69 -63.61
C VAL A 500 11.30 127.30 -64.20
N HIS A 501 11.60 127.16 -65.49
CA HIS A 501 11.92 125.88 -66.11
C HIS A 501 13.19 125.23 -65.51
N LYS A 502 14.24 126.01 -65.21
CA LYS A 502 15.45 125.51 -64.50
C LYS A 502 15.16 125.08 -63.05
N LYS A 503 14.16 125.66 -62.37
CA LYS A 503 13.67 125.16 -61.07
C LYS A 503 12.90 123.85 -61.25
N LYS A 504 11.92 123.80 -62.15
CA LYS A 504 11.08 122.62 -62.43
C LYS A 504 11.93 121.41 -62.87
N ARG A 505 12.96 121.61 -63.70
CA ARG A 505 13.93 120.55 -64.08
C ARG A 505 14.70 119.98 -62.89
N ARG A 506 15.16 120.84 -61.97
CA ARG A 506 15.84 120.39 -60.74
C ARG A 506 14.91 119.62 -59.82
N GLU A 507 13.66 120.05 -59.72
CA GLU A 507 12.65 119.34 -58.93
C GLU A 507 12.31 117.96 -59.51
N ILE A 508 12.08 117.86 -60.83
CA ILE A 508 11.84 116.58 -61.51
C ILE A 508 13.05 115.64 -61.34
N HIS A 509 14.28 116.15 -61.46
CA HIS A 509 15.49 115.35 -61.24
C HIS A 509 15.62 114.88 -59.78
N ARG A 510 15.24 115.71 -58.80
CA ARG A 510 15.16 115.29 -57.39
C ARG A 510 14.13 114.16 -57.20
N ARG A 511 12.91 114.32 -57.73
CA ARG A 511 11.85 113.30 -57.67
C ARG A 511 12.30 111.99 -58.32
N LEU A 512 12.94 112.03 -59.49
CA LEU A 512 13.50 110.83 -60.15
C LEU A 512 14.58 110.13 -59.29
N LYS A 513 15.46 110.90 -58.63
CA LYS A 513 16.47 110.34 -57.72
C LYS A 513 15.86 109.75 -56.45
N GLU A 514 14.73 110.27 -56.00
CA GLU A 514 13.95 109.71 -54.88
C GLU A 514 13.21 108.43 -55.30
N PHE A 515 12.60 108.40 -56.49
CA PHE A 515 12.00 107.18 -57.05
C PHE A 515 13.02 106.07 -57.30
N ALA A 516 14.24 106.39 -57.76
CA ALA A 516 15.31 105.41 -57.92
C ALA A 516 15.69 104.78 -56.56
N LYS A 517 15.86 105.58 -55.51
CA LYS A 517 16.10 105.08 -54.14
C LYS A 517 14.96 104.21 -53.61
N LEU A 518 13.71 104.59 -53.86
CA LEU A 518 12.54 103.80 -53.49
C LEU A 518 12.51 102.46 -54.24
N TYR A 519 12.82 102.46 -55.54
CA TYR A 519 12.91 101.23 -56.33
C TYR A 519 14.02 100.30 -55.83
N ASP A 520 15.20 100.83 -55.52
CA ASP A 520 16.30 100.05 -54.95
C ASP A 520 15.95 99.50 -53.56
N ALA A 521 15.24 100.27 -52.72
CA ALA A 521 14.74 99.78 -51.44
C ALA A 521 13.75 98.62 -51.62
N ILE A 522 12.74 98.78 -52.47
CA ILE A 522 11.75 97.73 -52.79
C ILE A 522 12.42 96.49 -53.40
N ARG A 523 13.43 96.67 -54.27
CA ARG A 523 14.22 95.58 -54.85
C ARG A 523 15.03 94.83 -53.79
N ASN A 524 15.62 95.54 -52.83
CA ASN A 524 16.35 94.95 -51.72
C ASN A 524 15.42 94.22 -50.75
N GLU A 525 14.24 94.77 -50.46
CA GLU A 525 13.19 94.11 -49.67
C GLU A 525 12.68 92.85 -50.38
N ARG A 526 12.37 92.92 -51.68
CA ARG A 526 12.02 91.74 -52.50
C ARG A 526 13.09 90.66 -52.41
N ASN A 527 14.37 91.02 -52.58
CA ASN A 527 15.48 90.07 -52.49
C ASN A 527 15.59 89.48 -51.06
N LYS A 528 15.37 90.28 -50.01
CA LYS A 528 15.31 89.82 -48.62
C LYS A 528 14.16 88.85 -48.39
N PHE A 529 12.97 89.12 -48.93
CA PHE A 529 11.82 88.21 -48.86
C PHE A 529 12.04 86.93 -49.66
N VAL A 530 12.65 86.98 -50.85
CA VAL A 530 13.02 85.78 -51.63
C VAL A 530 14.05 84.93 -50.87
N ASN A 531 15.04 85.54 -50.23
CA ASN A 531 16.02 84.82 -49.41
C ASN A 531 15.39 84.22 -48.14
N LEU A 532 14.46 84.93 -47.49
CA LEU A 532 13.67 84.40 -46.38
C LEU A 532 12.75 83.25 -46.81
N LEU A 533 12.09 83.38 -47.96
CA LEU A 533 11.25 82.35 -48.56
C LEU A 533 12.08 81.09 -48.87
N HIS A 534 13.26 81.24 -49.47
CA HIS A 534 14.14 80.12 -49.77
C HIS A 534 14.63 79.42 -48.50
N LYS A 535 15.06 80.18 -47.47
CA LYS A 535 15.42 79.62 -46.15
C LYS A 535 14.24 78.92 -45.46
N ALA A 536 13.04 79.48 -45.56
CA ALA A 536 11.82 78.85 -45.04
C ALA A 536 11.49 77.55 -45.80
N HIS A 537 11.61 77.54 -47.13
CA HIS A 537 11.41 76.34 -47.95
C HIS A 537 12.43 75.24 -47.62
N GLN A 538 13.71 75.61 -47.44
CA GLN A 538 14.75 74.69 -46.99
C GLN A 538 14.42 74.11 -45.61
N LYS A 539 13.99 74.94 -44.65
CA LYS A 539 13.57 74.46 -43.32
C LYS A 539 12.32 73.58 -43.36
N VAL A 540 11.35 73.86 -44.23
CA VAL A 540 10.19 72.99 -44.46
C VAL A 540 10.63 71.63 -45.00
N ASN A 541 11.57 71.58 -45.94
CA ASN A 541 12.12 70.33 -46.46
C ASN A 541 12.91 69.56 -45.39
N GLU A 542 13.80 70.21 -44.63
CA GLU A 542 14.49 69.58 -43.48
C GLU A 542 13.54 69.01 -42.42
N ILE A 543 12.40 69.68 -42.17
CA ILE A 543 11.37 69.19 -41.24
C ILE A 543 10.61 68.02 -41.86
N ARG A 544 10.29 68.07 -43.16
CA ARG A 544 9.61 66.99 -43.88
C ARG A 544 10.47 65.72 -43.98
N GLU A 545 11.78 65.87 -44.18
CA GLU A 545 12.73 64.73 -44.14
C GLU A 545 12.87 64.16 -42.73
N ARG A 546 13.04 65.00 -41.70
CA ARG A 546 13.03 64.52 -40.30
C ARG A 546 11.73 63.82 -39.94
N HIS A 547 10.57 64.35 -40.35
CA HIS A 547 9.29 63.70 -40.13
C HIS A 547 9.21 62.33 -40.82
N LYS A 548 9.74 62.21 -42.05
CA LYS A 548 9.81 60.92 -42.76
C LYS A 548 10.75 59.92 -42.06
N MET A 549 11.87 60.39 -41.52
CA MET A 549 12.76 59.55 -40.70
C MET A 549 12.06 59.08 -39.42
N SER A 550 11.40 59.96 -38.68
CA SER A 550 10.65 59.60 -37.47
C SER A 550 9.44 58.71 -37.75
N LEU A 551 8.82 58.80 -38.92
CA LEU A 551 7.79 57.84 -39.37
C LEU A 551 8.40 56.45 -39.59
N ASN A 552 9.55 56.36 -40.27
CA ASN A 552 10.26 55.09 -40.45
C ASN A 552 10.70 54.50 -39.10
N GLU A 553 11.21 55.32 -38.17
CA GLU A 553 11.56 54.90 -36.80
C GLU A 553 10.33 54.38 -36.05
N LEU A 554 9.18 55.06 -36.13
CA LEU A 554 7.91 54.60 -35.57
C LEU A 554 7.44 53.26 -36.18
N GLU A 555 7.64 53.06 -37.47
CA GLU A 555 7.27 51.81 -38.15
C GLU A 555 8.20 50.65 -37.78
N ILE A 556 9.50 50.90 -37.66
CA ILE A 556 10.49 49.96 -37.12
C ILE A 556 10.13 49.60 -35.67
N LEU A 557 9.86 50.59 -34.82
CA LEU A 557 9.48 50.38 -33.42
C LEU A 557 8.14 49.62 -33.30
N ARG A 558 7.15 49.90 -34.15
CA ARG A 558 5.92 49.10 -34.23
C ARG A 558 6.19 47.66 -34.65
N SER A 559 7.05 47.41 -35.64
CA SER A 559 7.42 46.05 -36.04
C SER A 559 8.15 45.31 -34.92
N SER A 560 9.01 46.01 -34.17
CA SER A 560 9.68 45.48 -32.98
C SER A 560 8.68 45.15 -31.87
N ALA A 561 7.73 46.05 -31.58
CA ALA A 561 6.68 45.81 -30.60
C ALA A 561 5.80 44.60 -30.98
N VAL A 562 5.34 44.51 -32.22
CA VAL A 562 4.54 43.36 -32.71
C VAL A 562 5.33 42.05 -32.66
N THR A 563 6.63 42.06 -32.96
CA THR A 563 7.46 40.84 -32.86
C THR A 563 7.78 40.46 -31.42
N GLN A 564 7.94 41.43 -30.50
CA GLN A 564 8.03 41.17 -29.06
C GLN A 564 6.70 40.64 -28.50
N GLU A 565 5.56 41.20 -28.91
CA GLU A 565 4.24 40.76 -28.48
C GLU A 565 3.92 39.34 -28.96
N ARG A 566 4.28 38.98 -30.21
CA ARG A 566 4.21 37.58 -30.69
C ARG A 566 5.10 36.63 -29.88
N LYS A 567 6.31 37.07 -29.47
CA LYS A 567 7.20 36.29 -28.59
C LYS A 567 6.60 36.11 -27.20
N LEU A 568 6.01 37.16 -26.62
CA LEU A 568 5.31 37.12 -25.33
C LEU A 568 4.09 36.20 -25.40
N GLN A 569 3.27 36.30 -26.45
CA GLN A 569 2.11 35.45 -26.67
C GLN A 569 2.52 33.97 -26.83
N SER A 570 3.64 33.70 -27.52
CA SER A 570 4.25 32.37 -27.59
C SER A 570 4.72 31.87 -26.21
N SER A 571 5.33 32.72 -25.38
CA SER A 571 5.74 32.31 -24.02
C SER A 571 4.54 32.09 -23.10
N LEU A 572 3.49 32.89 -23.21
CA LEU A 572 2.25 32.73 -22.44
C LEU A 572 1.53 31.43 -22.81
N LEU A 573 1.45 31.08 -24.11
CA LEU A 573 0.93 29.78 -24.56
C LEU A 573 1.77 28.60 -24.03
N LYS A 574 3.10 28.71 -24.05
CA LYS A 574 3.99 27.69 -23.44
C LYS A 574 3.78 27.59 -21.93
N GLN A 575 3.60 28.72 -21.24
CA GLN A 575 3.36 28.75 -19.80
C GLN A 575 1.99 28.16 -19.44
N ALA A 576 0.93 28.45 -20.22
CA ALA A 576 -0.38 27.85 -20.07
C ALA A 576 -0.33 26.32 -20.26
N ASN A 577 0.37 25.85 -21.29
CA ASN A 577 0.55 24.41 -21.52
C ASN A 577 1.38 23.74 -20.40
N ASN A 578 2.42 24.41 -19.90
CA ASN A 578 3.18 23.94 -18.74
C ASN A 578 2.34 23.93 -17.44
N ILE A 579 1.35 24.81 -17.30
CA ILE A 579 0.38 24.79 -16.20
C ILE A 579 -0.50 23.53 -16.30
N THR A 580 -1.13 23.27 -17.45
CA THR A 580 -1.98 22.08 -17.63
C THR A 580 -1.21 20.76 -17.53
N ILE A 581 0.02 20.68 -18.06
CA ILE A 581 0.90 19.51 -17.88
C ILE A 581 1.24 19.31 -16.40
N ARG A 582 1.56 20.38 -15.67
CA ARG A 582 1.85 20.30 -14.23
C ARG A 582 0.61 19.92 -13.41
N GLU A 583 -0.58 20.36 -13.82
CA GLU A 583 -1.85 19.98 -13.18
C GLU A 583 -2.20 18.52 -13.44
N SER A 584 -1.99 17.98 -14.65
CA SER A 584 -2.17 16.55 -14.93
C SER A 584 -1.16 15.70 -14.14
N MET A 585 0.12 16.10 -14.10
CA MET A 585 1.13 15.45 -13.26
C MET A 585 0.78 15.49 -11.77
N ARG A 586 0.29 16.62 -11.25
CA ARG A 586 -0.20 16.72 -9.86
C ARG A 586 -1.39 15.80 -9.61
N HIS A 587 -2.33 15.71 -10.55
CA HIS A 587 -3.48 14.82 -10.44
C HIS A 587 -3.05 13.34 -10.41
N ASP A 588 -2.09 12.94 -11.24
CA ASP A 588 -1.56 11.57 -11.24
C ASP A 588 -0.71 11.28 -9.99
N VAL A 589 0.07 12.24 -9.48
CA VAL A 589 0.71 12.14 -8.16
C VAL A 589 -0.34 11.94 -7.06
N CYS A 590 -1.43 12.71 -7.05
CA CYS A 590 -2.52 12.51 -6.08
C CYS A 590 -3.15 11.11 -6.19
N LYS A 591 -3.41 10.58 -7.41
CA LYS A 591 -3.90 9.20 -7.59
C LYS A 591 -2.93 8.16 -7.03
N ILE A 592 -1.63 8.35 -7.24
CA ILE A 592 -0.60 7.44 -6.71
C ILE A 592 -0.56 7.53 -5.18
N VAL A 593 -0.63 8.73 -4.61
CA VAL A 593 -0.71 8.95 -3.14
C VAL A 593 -1.94 8.25 -2.55
N SER A 594 -3.13 8.40 -3.15
CA SER A 594 -4.34 7.68 -2.70
C SER A 594 -4.18 6.16 -2.77
N LYS A 595 -3.61 5.62 -3.86
CA LYS A 595 -3.33 4.18 -3.98
C LYS A 595 -2.31 3.70 -2.93
N VAL A 596 -1.25 4.47 -2.67
CA VAL A 596 -0.27 4.14 -1.62
C VAL A 596 -0.93 4.15 -0.25
N GLN A 597 -1.84 5.09 0.02
CA GLN A 597 -2.60 5.14 1.27
C GLN A 597 -3.54 3.94 1.42
N GLU A 598 -4.32 3.59 0.39
CA GLU A 598 -5.15 2.36 0.40
C GLU A 598 -4.31 1.09 0.64
N MET A 599 -3.10 1.03 0.08
CA MET A 599 -2.20 -0.12 0.28
C MET A 599 -1.57 -0.14 1.68
N LYS A 600 -1.31 1.02 2.30
CA LYS A 600 -0.94 1.11 3.72
C LYS A 600 -2.07 0.61 4.62
N GLU A 601 -3.30 1.07 4.39
CA GLU A 601 -4.48 0.63 5.15
C GLU A 601 -4.78 -0.87 4.96
N LYS A 602 -4.53 -1.43 3.77
CA LYS A 602 -4.56 -2.88 3.53
C LYS A 602 -3.47 -3.60 4.34
N LYS A 603 -2.24 -3.07 4.37
CA LYS A 603 -1.13 -3.61 5.17
C LYS A 603 -1.43 -3.56 6.67
N GLU A 604 -1.94 -2.46 7.20
CA GLU A 604 -2.32 -2.35 8.62
C GLU A 604 -3.44 -3.32 8.99
N ARG A 605 -4.47 -3.47 8.13
CA ARG A 605 -5.50 -4.50 8.32
C ARG A 605 -4.95 -5.92 8.29
N GLN A 606 -3.96 -6.19 7.44
CA GLN A 606 -3.27 -7.49 7.43
C GLN A 606 -2.39 -7.69 8.68
N LEU A 607 -1.69 -6.66 9.15
CA LEU A 607 -0.89 -6.70 10.37
C LEU A 607 -1.77 -7.00 11.59
N ASN A 608 -2.87 -6.25 11.77
CA ASN A 608 -3.83 -6.48 12.86
C ASN A 608 -4.45 -7.89 12.81
N ASN A 609 -4.65 -8.46 11.61
CA ASN A 609 -5.10 -9.84 11.49
C ASN A 609 -3.99 -10.86 11.84
N LEU A 610 -2.73 -10.55 11.49
CA LEU A 610 -1.57 -11.37 11.84
C LEU A 610 -1.36 -11.37 13.37
N ASP A 611 -1.47 -10.23 14.04
CA ASP A 611 -1.38 -10.11 15.50
C ASP A 611 -2.51 -10.91 16.20
N ARG A 612 -3.73 -10.89 15.66
CA ARG A 612 -4.85 -11.70 16.17
C ARG A 612 -4.61 -13.21 15.98
N LEU A 613 -4.07 -13.61 14.82
CA LEU A 613 -3.70 -15.00 14.57
C LEU A 613 -2.54 -15.44 15.47
N ALA A 614 -1.51 -14.60 15.66
CA ALA A 614 -0.40 -14.85 16.57
C ALA A 614 -0.90 -15.03 18.01
N HIS A 615 -1.76 -14.14 18.50
CA HIS A 615 -2.38 -14.29 19.82
C HIS A 615 -3.20 -15.59 19.94
N THR A 616 -3.94 -15.96 18.88
CA THR A 616 -4.69 -17.24 18.85
C THR A 616 -3.75 -18.44 18.89
N ILE A 617 -2.61 -18.39 18.20
CA ILE A 617 -1.56 -19.42 18.26
C ILE A 617 -0.99 -19.51 19.68
N THR A 618 -0.64 -18.39 20.32
CA THR A 618 -0.12 -18.40 21.70
C THR A 618 -1.12 -19.02 22.69
N VAL A 619 -2.42 -18.72 22.58
CA VAL A 619 -3.45 -19.36 23.41
C VAL A 619 -3.53 -20.87 23.16
N ILE A 620 -3.47 -21.31 21.90
CA ILE A 620 -3.45 -22.74 21.55
C ILE A 620 -2.16 -23.42 22.07
N GLU A 621 -1.01 -22.76 22.02
CA GLU A 621 0.26 -23.27 22.57
C GLU A 621 0.18 -23.41 24.10
N GLU A 622 -0.39 -22.43 24.80
CA GLU A 622 -0.67 -22.52 26.24
C GLU A 622 -1.60 -23.70 26.56
N GLU A 623 -2.68 -23.88 25.80
CA GLU A 623 -3.60 -25.02 25.93
C GLU A 623 -2.89 -26.35 25.66
N MET A 624 -2.03 -26.46 24.64
CA MET A 624 -1.22 -27.65 24.38
C MET A 624 -0.26 -27.95 25.53
N VAL A 625 0.39 -26.94 26.12
CA VAL A 625 1.27 -27.10 27.28
C VAL A 625 0.47 -27.56 28.51
N GLN A 626 -0.72 -27.02 28.73
CA GLN A 626 -1.62 -27.49 29.78
C GLN A 626 -2.08 -28.93 29.56
N LEU A 627 -2.36 -29.32 28.31
CA LEU A 627 -2.76 -30.68 27.96
C LEU A 627 -1.61 -31.68 28.16
N ARG A 628 -0.38 -31.34 27.75
CA ARG A 628 0.83 -32.13 28.03
C ARG A 628 1.02 -32.36 29.52
N LYS A 629 0.91 -31.30 30.35
CA LYS A 629 0.98 -31.42 31.83
C LYS A 629 -0.14 -32.27 32.43
N LYS A 630 -1.34 -32.28 31.85
CA LYS A 630 -2.44 -33.17 32.27
C LYS A 630 -2.15 -34.63 31.90
N TYR A 631 -1.64 -34.88 30.70
CA TYR A 631 -1.26 -36.21 30.23
C TYR A 631 -0.10 -36.80 31.05
N GLU A 632 0.94 -36.01 31.30
CA GLU A 632 2.09 -36.41 32.14
C GLU A 632 1.63 -36.83 33.54
N LYS A 633 0.75 -36.07 34.19
CA LYS A 633 0.15 -36.43 35.49
C LYS A 633 -0.70 -37.70 35.42
N ALA A 634 -1.38 -37.96 34.30
CA ALA A 634 -2.14 -39.20 34.11
C ALA A 634 -1.22 -40.41 33.93
N VAL A 635 -0.09 -40.25 33.21
CA VAL A 635 0.95 -41.28 33.08
C VAL A 635 1.64 -41.55 34.42
N GLN A 636 1.98 -40.50 35.18
CA GLN A 636 2.53 -40.64 36.54
C GLN A 636 1.59 -41.47 37.43
N ARG A 637 0.30 -41.09 37.53
CA ARG A 637 -0.71 -41.86 38.29
C ARG A 637 -0.89 -43.29 37.80
N ARG A 638 -0.84 -43.53 36.49
CA ARG A 638 -0.90 -44.89 35.93
C ARG A 638 0.32 -45.71 36.36
N ASN A 639 1.51 -45.12 36.32
CA ASN A 639 2.75 -45.78 36.72
C ASN A 639 2.77 -46.05 38.24
N GLU A 640 2.36 -45.09 39.07
CA GLU A 640 2.16 -45.26 40.52
C GLU A 640 1.20 -46.42 40.83
N SER A 641 0.03 -46.47 40.17
CA SER A 641 -0.92 -47.58 40.31
C SER A 641 -0.36 -48.91 39.79
N GLY A 642 0.50 -48.88 38.75
CA GLY A 642 1.19 -50.06 38.22
C GLY A 642 2.21 -50.62 39.21
N VAL A 643 3.00 -49.75 39.87
CA VAL A 643 3.91 -50.16 40.94
C VAL A 643 3.14 -50.76 42.11
N GLN A 644 2.05 -50.12 42.56
CA GLN A 644 1.19 -50.68 43.61
C GLN A 644 0.53 -52.02 43.24
N LEU A 645 0.26 -52.25 41.95
CA LEU A 645 -0.24 -53.54 41.48
C LEU A 645 0.86 -54.61 41.55
N ILE A 646 2.08 -54.30 41.13
CA ILE A 646 3.24 -55.21 41.24
C ILE A 646 3.53 -55.54 42.70
N GLU A 647 3.58 -54.54 43.59
CA GLU A 647 3.72 -54.74 45.05
C GLU A 647 2.63 -55.68 45.60
N ARG A 648 1.38 -55.54 45.13
CA ARG A 648 0.24 -56.42 45.50
C ARG A 648 0.35 -57.82 44.91
N GLU A 649 0.86 -57.97 43.70
CA GLU A 649 1.12 -59.27 43.08
C GLU A 649 2.28 -60.01 43.78
N GLU A 650 3.32 -59.28 44.22
CA GLU A 650 4.40 -59.80 45.07
C GLU A 650 3.88 -60.20 46.46
N GLU A 651 3.06 -59.38 47.12
CA GLU A 651 2.35 -59.75 48.36
C GLU A 651 1.56 -61.05 48.18
N VAL A 652 0.81 -61.19 47.07
CA VAL A 652 0.02 -62.39 46.75
C VAL A 652 0.90 -63.61 46.46
N ALA A 653 2.02 -63.46 45.75
CA ALA A 653 2.98 -64.54 45.52
C ALA A 653 3.57 -65.05 46.85
N ILE A 654 3.97 -64.13 47.73
CA ILE A 654 4.44 -64.44 49.09
C ILE A 654 3.34 -65.14 49.92
N PHE A 655 2.07 -64.80 49.74
CA PHE A 655 0.96 -65.52 50.38
C PHE A 655 0.77 -66.93 49.81
N TYR A 656 0.90 -67.14 48.50
CA TYR A 656 0.85 -68.48 47.91
C TYR A 656 2.01 -69.38 48.38
N GLU A 657 3.23 -68.86 48.45
CA GLU A 657 4.37 -69.59 49.03
C GLU A 657 4.15 -69.94 50.50
N LYS A 658 3.61 -69.01 51.30
CA LYS A 658 3.23 -69.28 52.70
C LYS A 658 2.15 -70.35 52.82
N ILE A 659 1.17 -70.36 51.92
CA ILE A 659 0.12 -71.39 51.88
C ILE A 659 0.72 -72.76 51.51
N ASP A 660 1.55 -72.84 50.47
CA ASP A 660 2.21 -74.10 50.07
C ASP A 660 3.14 -74.64 51.18
N ILE A 661 3.88 -73.77 51.89
CA ILE A 661 4.65 -74.15 53.08
C ILE A 661 3.73 -74.68 54.20
N GLN A 662 2.59 -74.03 54.45
CA GLN A 662 1.62 -74.49 55.44
C GLN A 662 0.93 -75.79 55.04
N GLU A 663 0.62 -76.00 53.75
CA GLU A 663 0.03 -77.24 53.24
C GLU A 663 1.03 -78.39 53.32
N LYS A 664 2.31 -78.17 52.99
CA LYS A 664 3.39 -79.16 53.19
C LYS A 664 3.58 -79.50 54.67
N LEU A 665 3.57 -78.50 55.55
CA LEU A 665 3.66 -78.71 56.99
C LEU A 665 2.44 -79.47 57.53
N LYS A 666 1.23 -79.16 57.04
CA LYS A 666 0.01 -79.87 57.38
C LYS A 666 0.06 -81.32 56.87
N LEU A 667 0.46 -81.57 55.62
CA LEU A 667 0.60 -82.91 55.06
C LEU A 667 1.61 -83.75 55.85
N ASN A 668 2.75 -83.17 56.24
CA ASN A 668 3.70 -83.83 57.13
C ASN A 668 3.08 -84.15 58.49
N GLY A 669 2.31 -83.22 59.08
CA GLY A 669 1.55 -83.43 60.31
C GLY A 669 0.49 -84.53 60.19
N ASP A 670 -0.28 -84.55 59.10
CA ASP A 670 -1.30 -85.57 58.80
C ASP A 670 -0.64 -86.96 58.63
N ILE A 671 0.53 -87.03 57.97
CA ILE A 671 1.35 -88.25 57.87
C ILE A 671 1.83 -88.69 59.25
N GLU A 672 2.41 -87.80 60.05
CA GLU A 672 2.87 -88.11 61.41
C GLU A 672 1.73 -88.62 62.29
N ILE A 673 0.58 -87.95 62.26
CA ILE A 673 -0.67 -88.36 62.93
C ILE A 673 -1.07 -89.76 62.46
N HIS A 674 -1.11 -90.04 61.15
CA HIS A 674 -1.42 -91.38 60.67
C HIS A 674 -0.41 -92.44 61.17
N THR A 675 0.90 -92.15 61.22
CA THR A 675 1.84 -93.12 61.83
C THR A 675 1.58 -93.33 63.32
N LEU A 676 1.11 -92.32 64.04
CA LEU A 676 0.72 -92.42 65.45
C LEU A 676 -0.60 -93.19 65.62
N GLU A 677 -1.59 -92.97 64.76
CA GLU A 677 -2.83 -93.74 64.71
C GLU A 677 -2.57 -95.22 64.40
N GLU A 678 -1.68 -95.53 63.46
CA GLU A 678 -1.23 -96.89 63.16
C GLU A 678 -0.52 -97.52 64.36
N LYS A 679 0.40 -96.80 65.02
CA LYS A 679 1.03 -97.25 66.27
C LYS A 679 -0.02 -97.51 67.36
N ILE A 680 -1.01 -96.63 67.53
CA ILE A 680 -2.13 -96.81 68.48
C ILE A 680 -2.98 -98.02 68.09
N ARG A 681 -3.28 -98.23 66.81
CA ARG A 681 -4.04 -99.38 66.30
C ARG A 681 -3.29 -100.69 66.55
N PHE A 682 -1.99 -100.71 66.30
CA PHE A 682 -1.10 -101.85 66.59
C PHE A 682 -1.00 -102.14 68.09
N LEU A 683 -0.92 -101.10 68.94
CA LEU A 683 -0.98 -101.26 70.40
C LEU A 683 -2.34 -101.77 70.87
N LYS A 684 -3.46 -101.27 70.32
CA LYS A 684 -4.82 -101.78 70.58
C LYS A 684 -4.96 -103.25 70.19
N LEU A 685 -4.41 -103.67 69.05
CA LEU A 685 -4.35 -105.08 68.64
C LEU A 685 -3.51 -105.93 69.60
N LYS A 686 -2.33 -105.45 70.02
CA LYS A 686 -1.52 -106.12 71.05
C LYS A 686 -2.25 -106.25 72.39
N ILE A 687 -2.99 -105.22 72.81
CA ILE A 687 -3.82 -105.25 74.04
C ILE A 687 -4.94 -106.28 73.88
N ALA A 688 -5.67 -106.28 72.76
CA ALA A 688 -6.75 -107.22 72.50
C ALA A 688 -6.25 -108.68 72.46
N GLU A 689 -5.11 -108.94 71.83
CA GLU A 689 -4.49 -110.28 71.80
C GLU A 689 -3.99 -110.69 73.20
N LYS A 690 -3.45 -109.77 74.00
CA LYS A 690 -3.10 -110.06 75.41
C LYS A 690 -4.33 -110.31 76.28
N GLN A 691 -5.43 -109.55 76.08
CA GLN A 691 -6.71 -109.80 76.74
C GLN A 691 -7.31 -111.16 76.32
N ARG A 692 -7.19 -111.56 75.05
CA ARG A 692 -7.55 -112.90 74.57
C ARG A 692 -6.71 -113.98 75.23
N GLN A 693 -5.39 -113.81 75.34
CA GLN A 693 -4.50 -114.75 76.03
C GLN A 693 -4.86 -114.89 77.51
N ILE A 694 -5.24 -113.79 78.18
CA ILE A 694 -5.76 -113.80 79.55
C ILE A 694 -7.10 -114.55 79.61
N LEU A 695 -8.06 -114.27 78.73
CA LEU A 695 -9.36 -114.95 78.68
C LEU A 695 -9.23 -116.46 78.42
N VAL A 696 -8.33 -116.89 77.54
CA VAL A 696 -8.03 -118.31 77.31
C VAL A 696 -7.42 -118.93 78.57
N SER A 697 -6.45 -118.25 79.20
CA SER A 697 -5.85 -118.71 80.46
C SER A 697 -6.87 -118.81 81.59
N GLN A 698 -7.80 -117.87 81.68
CA GLN A 698 -8.92 -117.88 82.63
C GLN A 698 -9.92 -119.00 82.34
N LYS A 699 -10.21 -119.33 81.06
CA LYS A 699 -11.05 -120.48 80.69
C LYS A 699 -10.39 -121.83 80.91
N LEU A 700 -9.06 -121.90 80.81
CA LEU A 700 -8.28 -123.08 81.18
C LEU A 700 -8.12 -123.21 82.71
N LEU A 701 -8.33 -122.13 83.48
CA LEU A 701 -8.16 -122.16 84.94
C LEU A 701 -9.14 -123.11 85.66
N PRO A 702 -10.45 -123.18 85.32
CA PRO A 702 -11.35 -124.22 85.84
C PRO A 702 -10.92 -125.63 85.44
N ALA A 703 -10.45 -125.85 84.21
CA ALA A 703 -9.96 -127.17 83.79
C ALA A 703 -8.68 -127.56 84.56
N LYS A 704 -7.78 -126.60 84.82
CA LYS A 704 -6.59 -126.78 85.65
C LYS A 704 -6.95 -127.03 87.12
N ARG A 705 -7.96 -126.36 87.66
CA ARG A 705 -8.50 -126.61 89.02
C ARG A 705 -9.20 -127.96 89.11
N ALA A 706 -10.02 -128.32 88.14
CA ALA A 706 -10.65 -129.64 88.06
C ALA A 706 -9.59 -130.73 87.92
N LEU A 707 -8.52 -130.52 87.15
CA LEU A 707 -7.38 -131.43 87.08
C LEU A 707 -6.56 -131.45 88.38
N ASP A 708 -6.41 -130.34 89.11
CA ASP A 708 -5.78 -130.30 90.44
C ASP A 708 -6.64 -131.02 91.49
N GLU A 709 -7.96 -130.86 91.42
CA GLU A 709 -8.97 -131.53 92.26
C GLU A 709 -9.04 -133.03 91.93
N GLU A 710 -9.03 -133.39 90.65
CA GLU A 710 -8.87 -134.76 90.18
C GLU A 710 -7.52 -135.33 90.60
N LEU A 711 -6.42 -134.56 90.57
CA LEU A 711 -5.12 -134.99 91.10
C LEU A 711 -5.18 -135.22 92.60
N ALA A 712 -5.80 -134.32 93.36
CA ALA A 712 -6.00 -134.49 94.80
C ALA A 712 -6.88 -135.70 95.10
N VAL A 713 -7.97 -135.91 94.34
CA VAL A 713 -8.83 -137.09 94.43
C VAL A 713 -8.09 -138.35 93.99
N LEU A 714 -7.27 -138.33 92.94
CA LEU A 714 -6.41 -139.43 92.51
C LEU A 714 -5.28 -139.69 93.51
N GLN A 715 -4.83 -138.70 94.27
CA GLN A 715 -3.80 -138.83 95.28
C GLN A 715 -4.39 -139.34 96.61
N ILE A 716 -5.64 -138.98 96.92
CA ILE A 716 -6.47 -139.59 97.98
C ILE A 716 -6.90 -141.00 97.59
N GLN A 717 -7.28 -141.24 96.33
CA GLN A 717 -7.59 -142.56 95.80
C GLN A 717 -6.31 -143.40 95.68
N PHE A 718 -5.15 -142.80 95.41
CA PHE A 718 -3.88 -143.51 95.43
C PHE A 718 -3.46 -143.82 96.87
N SER A 719 -3.66 -142.93 97.84
CA SER A 719 -3.42 -143.28 99.25
C SER A 719 -4.39 -144.38 99.70
N GLN A 720 -5.69 -144.23 99.46
CA GLN A 720 -6.71 -145.26 99.68
C GLN A 720 -6.44 -146.55 98.90
N CYS A 721 -5.89 -146.48 97.69
CA CYS A 721 -5.49 -147.67 96.92
C CYS A 721 -4.18 -148.23 97.42
N THR A 722 -3.25 -147.46 98.00
CA THR A 722 -2.08 -148.04 98.70
C THR A 722 -2.47 -148.65 100.04
N ASP A 723 -3.48 -148.12 100.73
CA ASP A 723 -4.02 -148.71 101.94
C ASP A 723 -4.89 -149.93 101.62
N ARG A 724 -5.68 -149.86 100.56
CA ARG A 724 -6.43 -150.99 99.99
C ARG A 724 -5.54 -151.96 99.21
N ILE A 725 -4.32 -151.61 98.83
CA ILE A 725 -3.28 -152.53 98.36
C ILE A 725 -2.55 -153.12 99.57
N LYS A 726 -2.39 -152.43 100.71
CA LYS A 726 -1.94 -153.10 101.95
C LYS A 726 -3.02 -154.07 102.47
N ASP A 727 -4.30 -153.73 102.34
CA ASP A 727 -5.41 -154.61 102.73
C ASP A 727 -5.65 -155.70 101.69
N LEU A 728 -5.55 -155.40 100.40
CA LEU A 728 -5.52 -156.44 99.36
C LEU A 728 -4.22 -157.23 99.38
N GLU A 729 -3.08 -156.74 99.88
CA GLU A 729 -1.89 -157.58 100.10
C GLU A 729 -2.19 -158.58 101.23
N LYS A 730 -2.92 -158.18 102.27
CA LYS A 730 -3.48 -159.12 103.27
C LYS A 730 -4.52 -160.07 102.67
N GLU A 731 -5.33 -159.64 101.70
CA GLU A 731 -6.34 -160.48 101.02
C GLU A 731 -5.83 -161.22 99.76
N PHE A 732 -4.62 -160.97 99.27
CA PHE A 732 -3.97 -161.59 98.10
C PHE A 732 -2.82 -162.50 98.56
N ILE A 733 -2.39 -162.36 99.83
CA ILE A 733 -1.91 -163.48 100.66
C ILE A 733 -3.02 -164.54 100.87
N ASN A 734 -4.31 -164.20 100.67
CA ASN A 734 -5.43 -165.15 100.66
C ASN A 734 -5.86 -165.51 99.20
N PRO A 735 -6.01 -166.80 98.80
CA PRO A 735 -6.09 -167.14 97.38
C PRO A 735 -7.47 -167.63 96.86
N GLU A 736 -8.35 -166.78 96.27
CA GLU A 736 -9.49 -167.29 95.42
C GLU A 736 -10.26 -166.29 94.46
N GLY A 737 -9.85 -166.18 93.18
CA GLY A 737 -10.70 -165.91 91.96
C GLY A 737 -11.26 -164.50 91.60
N LYS A 738 -11.93 -164.20 90.45
CA LYS A 738 -11.88 -164.65 89.02
C LYS A 738 -12.83 -163.82 88.04
N ASN A 739 -12.29 -162.98 87.13
CA ASN A 739 -12.83 -162.49 85.81
C ASN A 739 -14.06 -161.52 85.63
N ARG A 740 -14.47 -161.20 84.36
CA ARG A 740 -14.52 -159.80 83.80
C ARG A 740 -15.13 -159.55 82.35
N THR A 741 -15.91 -158.46 82.10
CA THR A 741 -16.43 -157.82 80.80
C THR A 741 -17.61 -158.50 80.01
N ARG A 742 -18.32 -157.97 78.94
CA ARG A 742 -18.12 -156.87 77.92
C ARG A 742 -19.39 -156.04 77.43
N LEU A 743 -19.78 -155.92 76.12
CA LEU A 743 -20.50 -154.70 75.50
C LEU A 743 -21.60 -154.87 74.36
N LEU A 744 -22.14 -153.75 73.75
CA LEU A 744 -23.52 -153.37 73.18
C LEU A 744 -23.74 -152.95 71.65
N PRO A 745 -25.01 -152.70 71.13
CA PRO A 745 -25.44 -151.58 70.17
C PRO A 745 -26.96 -151.00 70.19
N GLY A 746 -27.44 -150.01 69.32
CA GLY A 746 -28.76 -149.22 69.42
C GLY A 746 -29.55 -148.62 68.15
N LYS A 747 -30.52 -147.62 68.27
CA LYS A 747 -31.46 -146.99 67.21
C LYS A 747 -32.19 -145.59 67.51
N ASP A 748 -33.06 -145.03 66.60
CA ASP A 748 -33.60 -143.61 66.37
C ASP A 748 -34.78 -142.96 67.22
N LEU A 749 -35.19 -141.68 66.93
CA LEU A 749 -35.84 -140.62 67.81
C LEU A 749 -37.26 -140.04 67.45
N THR A 750 -37.82 -139.15 68.33
CA THR A 750 -39.28 -138.83 68.51
C THR A 750 -39.70 -137.35 68.72
N GLN A 751 -41.01 -137.13 69.01
CA GLN A 751 -41.82 -135.89 68.98
C GLN A 751 -41.27 -134.60 69.63
N GLU A 752 -40.36 -134.67 70.60
CA GLU A 752 -39.77 -133.48 71.26
C GLU A 752 -38.92 -132.62 70.31
N GLU A 753 -38.34 -133.25 69.28
CA GLU A 753 -37.56 -132.55 68.24
C GLU A 753 -38.43 -131.65 67.34
N MET A 754 -39.75 -131.89 67.32
CA MET A 754 -40.70 -131.09 66.56
C MET A 754 -41.04 -129.77 67.25
N ILE A 755 -41.10 -129.77 68.59
CA ILE A 755 -41.39 -128.58 69.41
C ILE A 755 -40.21 -127.60 69.34
N LYS A 756 -38.97 -128.10 69.44
CA LYS A 756 -37.76 -127.28 69.31
C LYS A 756 -37.68 -126.49 67.99
N LYS A 757 -38.24 -127.01 66.90
CA LYS A 757 -38.33 -126.30 65.61
C LYS A 757 -39.42 -125.23 65.54
N LEU A 758 -40.40 -125.27 66.42
CA LEU A 758 -41.47 -124.26 66.48
C LEU A 758 -40.95 -123.01 67.20
N ASP A 759 -40.29 -123.19 68.35
CA ASP A 759 -39.63 -122.12 69.11
C ASP A 759 -38.55 -121.39 68.29
N GLU A 760 -37.80 -122.11 67.45
CA GLU A 760 -36.81 -121.53 66.53
C GLU A 760 -37.44 -120.57 65.50
N LEU A 761 -38.69 -120.82 65.07
CA LEU A 761 -39.39 -120.00 64.07
C LEU A 761 -39.97 -118.72 64.68
N GLU A 762 -40.52 -118.78 65.90
CA GLU A 762 -40.98 -117.56 66.60
C GLU A 762 -39.81 -116.61 66.91
N LEU A 763 -38.66 -117.15 67.33
CA LEU A 763 -37.45 -116.38 67.61
C LEU A 763 -36.84 -115.74 66.34
N LEU A 764 -37.07 -116.34 65.17
CA LEU A 764 -36.71 -115.75 63.87
C LEU A 764 -37.66 -114.62 63.46
N LEU A 765 -38.93 -114.67 63.85
CA LEU A 765 -39.95 -113.67 63.50
C LEU A 765 -39.73 -112.38 64.29
N ALA A 766 -39.50 -112.46 65.60
CA ALA A 766 -39.15 -111.30 66.44
C ALA A 766 -37.89 -110.55 65.92
N LYS A 767 -36.87 -111.30 65.47
CA LYS A 767 -35.65 -110.75 64.84
C LYS A 767 -35.85 -110.08 63.48
N LYS A 768 -37.04 -110.19 62.88
CA LYS A 768 -37.43 -109.51 61.63
C LYS A 768 -38.19 -108.22 61.90
N GLU A 769 -39.00 -108.18 62.95
CA GLU A 769 -39.74 -106.99 63.37
C GLU A 769 -38.82 -105.90 63.92
N GLU A 770 -37.83 -106.26 64.75
CA GLU A 770 -36.78 -105.33 65.23
C GLU A 770 -36.05 -104.64 64.07
N LYS A 771 -35.69 -105.41 63.03
CA LYS A 771 -35.03 -104.90 61.81
C LYS A 771 -35.94 -104.08 60.89
N LEU A 772 -37.25 -104.12 61.10
CA LEU A 772 -38.20 -103.32 60.36
C LEU A 772 -38.32 -101.93 61.02
N LEU A 773 -38.38 -101.88 62.36
CA LEU A 773 -38.30 -100.63 63.13
C LEU A 773 -36.98 -99.86 62.91
N GLU A 774 -35.83 -100.56 62.83
CA GLU A 774 -34.56 -99.93 62.45
C GLU A 774 -34.63 -99.26 61.07
N LYS A 775 -35.30 -99.91 60.11
CA LYS A 775 -35.45 -99.38 58.74
C LYS A 775 -36.41 -98.20 58.67
N ASP A 776 -37.48 -98.21 59.44
CA ASP A 776 -38.42 -97.08 59.50
C ASP A 776 -37.76 -95.84 60.12
N PHE A 777 -36.92 -96.02 61.14
CA PHE A 777 -36.14 -94.92 61.74
C PHE A 777 -35.11 -94.33 60.75
N ILE A 778 -34.44 -95.20 59.97
CA ILE A 778 -33.56 -94.77 58.87
C ILE A 778 -34.37 -94.05 57.78
N TYR A 779 -35.55 -94.57 57.41
CA TYR A 779 -36.42 -93.97 56.40
C TYR A 779 -36.90 -92.58 56.81
N GLU A 780 -37.29 -92.37 58.08
CA GLU A 780 -37.67 -91.05 58.58
C GLU A 780 -36.48 -90.07 58.57
N HIS A 781 -35.29 -90.53 58.95
CA HIS A 781 -34.08 -89.70 58.93
C HIS A 781 -33.63 -89.35 57.49
N VAL A 782 -33.78 -90.29 56.54
CA VAL A 782 -33.53 -90.05 55.11
C VAL A 782 -34.58 -89.11 54.52
N SER A 783 -35.86 -89.26 54.88
CA SER A 783 -36.94 -88.36 54.43
C SER A 783 -36.69 -86.93 54.90
N ARG A 784 -36.41 -86.71 56.20
CA ARG A 784 -36.05 -85.39 56.75
C ARG A 784 -34.80 -84.78 56.12
N LEU A 785 -33.82 -85.59 55.72
CA LEU A 785 -32.64 -85.12 55.00
C LEU A 785 -32.99 -84.75 53.54
N THR A 786 -33.84 -85.55 52.90
CA THR A 786 -34.32 -85.35 51.54
C THR A 786 -35.16 -84.07 51.44
N ASP A 787 -36.08 -83.82 52.38
CA ASP A 787 -36.89 -82.58 52.40
C ASP A 787 -36.03 -81.32 52.62
N ARG A 788 -34.98 -81.41 53.45
CA ARG A 788 -34.01 -80.33 53.64
C ARG A 788 -33.18 -80.09 52.38
N LEU A 789 -32.78 -81.16 51.68
CA LEU A 789 -32.11 -81.06 50.38
C LEU A 789 -33.05 -80.51 49.30
N TYR A 790 -34.32 -80.93 49.28
CA TYR A 790 -35.32 -80.45 48.34
C TYR A 790 -35.58 -78.96 48.55
N SER A 791 -35.75 -78.53 49.80
CA SER A 791 -35.92 -77.12 50.17
C SER A 791 -34.71 -76.25 49.78
N LYS A 792 -33.48 -76.76 50.01
CA LYS A 792 -32.25 -76.09 49.54
C LYS A 792 -32.16 -76.06 48.01
N THR A 793 -32.58 -77.14 47.34
CA THR A 793 -32.61 -77.23 45.88
C THR A 793 -33.64 -76.26 45.29
N GLU A 794 -34.81 -76.09 45.92
CA GLU A 794 -35.84 -75.12 45.53
C GLU A 794 -35.31 -73.67 45.60
N ALA A 795 -34.58 -73.33 46.67
CA ALA A 795 -33.89 -72.04 46.78
C ALA A 795 -32.81 -71.90 45.68
N CYS A 796 -31.96 -72.91 45.50
CA CYS A 796 -30.94 -72.91 44.45
C CYS A 796 -31.53 -72.88 43.03
N LYS A 797 -32.76 -73.37 42.77
CA LYS A 797 -33.41 -73.25 41.46
C LYS A 797 -33.64 -71.79 41.08
N LEU A 798 -33.97 -70.90 42.03
CA LEU A 798 -34.15 -69.47 41.76
C LEU A 798 -32.82 -68.79 41.40
N ASP A 799 -31.76 -69.07 42.16
CA ASP A 799 -30.41 -68.55 41.87
C ASP A 799 -29.86 -69.11 40.57
N THR A 800 -30.07 -70.40 40.29
CA THR A 800 -29.67 -71.05 39.04
C THR A 800 -30.47 -70.51 37.85
N LEU A 801 -31.75 -70.18 38.02
CA LEU A 801 -32.57 -69.53 36.99
C LEU A 801 -32.16 -68.07 36.76
N HIS A 802 -31.73 -67.35 37.80
CA HIS A 802 -31.14 -66.01 37.66
C HIS A 802 -29.79 -66.06 36.96
N LEU A 803 -28.93 -67.03 37.31
CA LEU A 803 -27.67 -67.31 36.64
C LEU A 803 -27.88 -67.71 35.18
N ALA A 804 -28.85 -68.58 34.88
CA ALA A 804 -29.21 -68.97 33.53
C ALA A 804 -29.79 -67.79 32.72
N LYS A 805 -30.57 -66.89 33.33
CA LYS A 805 -31.01 -65.64 32.68
C LYS A 805 -29.83 -64.70 32.38
N LYS A 806 -28.87 -64.55 33.30
CA LYS A 806 -27.63 -63.80 33.06
C LYS A 806 -26.76 -64.46 31.97
N MET A 807 -26.60 -65.78 32.00
CA MET A 807 -25.83 -66.55 31.03
C MET A 807 -26.46 -66.49 29.63
N ASN A 808 -27.79 -66.61 29.52
CA ASN A 808 -28.51 -66.37 28.26
C ASN A 808 -28.39 -64.89 27.79
N GLY A 809 -28.34 -63.94 28.72
CA GLY A 809 -28.06 -62.53 28.43
C GLY A 809 -26.65 -62.33 27.86
N TYR A 810 -25.63 -62.95 28.46
CA TYR A 810 -24.26 -62.97 27.93
C TYR A 810 -24.18 -63.71 26.59
N GLN A 811 -24.86 -64.84 26.43
CA GLN A 811 -24.88 -65.60 25.18
C GLN A 811 -25.55 -64.82 24.04
N ARG A 812 -26.63 -64.06 24.31
CA ARG A 812 -27.15 -63.10 23.32
C ARG A 812 -26.14 -62.01 23.01
N ARG A 813 -25.56 -61.35 24.02
CA ARG A 813 -24.53 -60.32 23.77
C ARG A 813 -23.32 -60.85 22.98
N ILE A 814 -22.93 -62.11 23.17
CA ILE A 814 -21.90 -62.79 22.38
C ILE A 814 -22.40 -63.09 20.96
N LYS A 815 -23.63 -63.56 20.78
CA LYS A 815 -24.24 -63.72 19.44
C LYS A 815 -24.36 -62.39 18.70
N ASP A 816 -24.93 -61.36 19.32
CA ASP A 816 -25.04 -60.01 18.76
C ASP A 816 -23.65 -59.43 18.41
N ALA A 817 -22.63 -59.69 19.24
CA ALA A 817 -21.25 -59.27 18.96
C ALA A 817 -20.61 -60.09 17.83
N THR A 818 -20.85 -61.39 17.74
CA THR A 818 -20.34 -62.24 16.64
C THR A 818 -21.07 -61.97 15.33
N GLU A 819 -22.36 -61.65 15.34
CA GLU A 819 -23.11 -61.19 14.16
C GLU A 819 -22.60 -59.83 13.68
N LYS A 820 -22.38 -58.87 14.58
CA LYS A 820 -21.72 -57.59 14.23
C LYS A 820 -20.29 -57.79 13.72
N MET A 821 -19.53 -58.70 14.31
CA MET A 821 -18.18 -59.03 13.86
C MET A 821 -18.22 -59.71 12.48
N MET A 822 -19.17 -60.62 12.22
CA MET A 822 -19.35 -61.22 10.89
C MET A 822 -19.81 -60.20 9.85
N ALA A 823 -20.67 -59.25 10.20
CA ALA A 823 -21.05 -58.13 9.32
C ALA A 823 -19.84 -57.24 9.00
N LEU A 824 -19.04 -56.85 10.01
CA LEU A 824 -17.81 -56.07 9.81
C LEU A 824 -16.74 -56.85 9.02
N ILE A 825 -16.62 -58.17 9.21
CA ILE A 825 -15.73 -59.03 8.41
C ILE A 825 -16.23 -59.12 6.96
N ALA A 826 -17.54 -59.23 6.74
CA ALA A 826 -18.12 -59.23 5.40
C ALA A 826 -17.90 -57.87 4.70
N GLU A 827 -18.15 -56.75 5.38
CA GLU A 827 -17.86 -55.40 4.89
C GLU A 827 -16.37 -55.20 4.60
N LEU A 828 -15.47 -55.62 5.51
CA LEU A 828 -14.02 -55.61 5.28
C LEU A 828 -13.63 -56.47 4.07
N SER A 829 -14.19 -57.67 3.92
CA SER A 829 -13.90 -58.54 2.78
C SER A 829 -14.37 -57.93 1.45
N MET A 830 -15.52 -57.22 1.45
CA MET A 830 -16.02 -56.50 0.29
C MET A 830 -15.13 -55.28 -0.05
N GLN A 831 -14.70 -54.52 0.96
CA GLN A 831 -13.77 -53.39 0.78
C GLN A 831 -12.38 -53.86 0.34
N GLN A 832 -11.91 -55.02 0.82
CA GLN A 832 -10.69 -55.67 0.35
C GLN A 832 -10.81 -56.14 -1.10
N ALA A 833 -11.92 -56.77 -1.48
CA ALA A 833 -12.19 -57.13 -2.88
C ALA A 833 -12.22 -55.88 -3.78
N LEU A 834 -12.97 -54.84 -3.39
CA LEU A 834 -13.05 -53.57 -4.13
C LEU A 834 -11.69 -52.89 -4.27
N THR A 835 -10.87 -52.86 -3.21
CA THR A 835 -9.52 -52.26 -3.29
C THR A 835 -8.56 -53.08 -4.15
N ILE A 836 -8.67 -54.41 -4.17
CA ILE A 836 -7.93 -55.27 -5.09
C ILE A 836 -8.38 -55.05 -6.55
N GLU A 837 -9.68 -54.93 -6.80
CA GLU A 837 -10.23 -54.61 -8.14
C GLU A 837 -9.78 -53.23 -8.62
N LEU A 838 -9.85 -52.19 -7.78
CA LEU A 838 -9.37 -50.85 -8.10
C LEU A 838 -7.84 -50.82 -8.32
N GLN A 839 -7.06 -51.54 -7.52
CA GLN A 839 -5.61 -51.68 -7.76
C GLN A 839 -5.28 -52.47 -9.02
N LYS A 840 -6.16 -53.39 -9.45
CA LYS A 840 -6.04 -54.09 -10.73
C LYS A 840 -6.39 -53.14 -11.88
N GLU A 841 -7.48 -52.39 -11.78
CA GLU A 841 -7.84 -51.39 -12.79
C GLU A 841 -6.76 -50.32 -12.93
N VAL A 842 -6.24 -49.74 -11.84
CA VAL A 842 -5.15 -48.75 -11.90
C VAL A 842 -3.94 -49.31 -12.66
N ARG A 843 -3.49 -50.54 -12.35
CA ARG A 843 -2.37 -51.18 -13.07
C ARG A 843 -2.70 -51.44 -14.53
N GLU A 844 -3.89 -51.92 -14.85
CA GLU A 844 -4.33 -52.12 -16.25
C GLU A 844 -4.38 -50.80 -17.02
N LYS A 845 -4.80 -49.68 -16.41
CA LYS A 845 -4.77 -48.35 -17.02
C LYS A 845 -3.35 -47.80 -17.15
N GLU A 846 -2.48 -48.01 -16.17
CA GLU A 846 -1.07 -47.60 -16.20
C GLU A 846 -0.31 -48.36 -17.30
N GLU A 847 -0.47 -49.68 -17.40
CA GLU A 847 0.09 -50.51 -18.47
C GLU A 847 -0.48 -50.12 -19.84
N PHE A 848 -1.78 -49.80 -19.92
CA PHE A 848 -2.41 -49.30 -21.14
C PHE A 848 -1.87 -47.93 -21.58
N ILE A 849 -1.71 -46.99 -20.64
CA ILE A 849 -1.11 -45.66 -20.90
C ILE A 849 0.35 -45.82 -21.31
N PHE A 850 1.12 -46.69 -20.63
CA PHE A 850 2.51 -46.99 -20.97
C PHE A 850 2.63 -47.61 -22.38
N SER A 851 1.74 -48.53 -22.74
CA SER A 851 1.64 -49.12 -24.08
C SER A 851 1.30 -48.06 -25.15
N CYS A 852 0.36 -47.15 -24.85
CA CYS A 852 0.02 -46.04 -25.74
C CYS A 852 1.20 -45.06 -25.91
N ASN A 853 1.85 -44.66 -24.81
CA ASN A 853 3.00 -43.77 -24.82
C ASN A 853 4.18 -44.38 -25.58
N SER A 854 4.52 -45.65 -25.34
CA SER A 854 5.59 -46.33 -26.07
C SER A 854 5.30 -46.48 -27.56
N ARG A 855 4.02 -46.61 -27.96
CA ARG A 855 3.63 -46.56 -29.39
C ARG A 855 3.79 -45.15 -29.97
N ILE A 856 3.35 -44.12 -29.25
CA ILE A 856 3.50 -42.71 -29.65
C ILE A 856 4.98 -42.33 -29.82
N GLU A 857 5.84 -42.71 -28.87
CA GLU A 857 7.30 -42.51 -28.93
C GLU A 857 7.94 -43.22 -30.13
N LYS A 858 7.43 -44.40 -30.50
CA LYS A 858 7.85 -45.16 -31.68
C LYS A 858 7.17 -44.71 -32.99
N GLY A 859 6.33 -43.68 -32.95
CA GLY A 859 5.58 -43.18 -34.11
C GLY A 859 4.52 -44.14 -34.66
N LEU A 860 4.11 -45.15 -33.88
CA LEU A 860 3.13 -46.16 -34.25
C LEU A 860 1.70 -45.72 -33.91
N PRO A 861 0.68 -46.10 -34.71
CA PRO A 861 -0.70 -45.76 -34.42
C PRO A 861 -1.22 -46.39 -33.13
N LEU A 862 -2.17 -45.69 -32.49
CA LEU A 862 -2.88 -46.11 -31.28
C LEU A 862 -3.71 -47.38 -31.52
N ASN A 863 -4.12 -48.05 -30.44
CA ASN A 863 -4.83 -49.32 -30.54
C ASN A 863 -6.24 -49.17 -31.13
N LYS A 864 -6.66 -50.12 -31.98
CA LYS A 864 -7.97 -50.06 -32.69
C LYS A 864 -9.19 -50.02 -31.76
N GLU A 865 -9.05 -50.50 -30.53
CA GLU A 865 -10.08 -50.44 -29.49
C GLU A 865 -10.38 -49.00 -29.03
N ILE A 866 -9.41 -48.09 -29.11
CA ILE A 866 -9.61 -46.67 -28.79
C ILE A 866 -10.48 -46.02 -29.87
N GLU A 867 -10.24 -46.36 -31.14
CA GLU A 867 -11.02 -45.90 -32.27
C GLU A 867 -12.49 -46.38 -32.19
N THR A 868 -12.71 -47.65 -31.83
CA THR A 868 -14.09 -48.17 -31.67
C THR A 868 -14.81 -47.61 -30.44
N GLN A 869 -14.11 -47.31 -29.34
CA GLN A 869 -14.69 -46.60 -28.20
C GLN A 869 -15.01 -45.14 -28.53
N TRP A 870 -14.13 -44.43 -29.24
CA TRP A 870 -14.39 -43.06 -29.71
C TRP A 870 -15.64 -42.98 -30.61
N LEU A 871 -15.77 -43.93 -31.55
CA LEU A 871 -16.97 -44.09 -32.39
C LEU A 871 -18.22 -44.53 -31.60
N LYS A 872 -18.09 -44.98 -30.35
CA LYS A 872 -19.23 -45.22 -29.46
C LYS A 872 -19.64 -43.93 -28.74
N VAL A 873 -18.68 -43.19 -28.17
CA VAL A 873 -18.93 -41.89 -27.51
C VAL A 873 -19.65 -40.92 -28.47
N LEU A 874 -19.19 -40.80 -29.72
CA LEU A 874 -19.85 -39.96 -30.72
C LEU A 874 -21.33 -40.33 -30.97
N ARG A 875 -21.66 -41.63 -30.99
CA ARG A 875 -23.06 -42.08 -31.12
C ARG A 875 -23.89 -41.81 -29.87
N ASP A 876 -23.29 -41.97 -28.69
CA ASP A 876 -23.96 -41.70 -27.42
C ASP A 876 -24.21 -40.18 -27.25
N GLU A 877 -23.31 -39.31 -27.74
CA GLU A 877 -23.48 -37.85 -27.82
C GLU A 877 -24.61 -37.45 -28.81
N GLU A 878 -24.66 -38.06 -30.00
CA GLU A 878 -25.76 -37.86 -30.97
C GLU A 878 -27.12 -38.26 -30.37
N MET A 879 -27.20 -39.41 -29.70
CA MET A 879 -28.41 -39.87 -29.01
C MET A 879 -28.83 -38.92 -27.87
N TYR A 880 -27.88 -38.39 -27.11
CA TYR A 880 -28.17 -37.43 -26.05
C TYR A 880 -28.68 -36.10 -26.62
N ALA A 881 -28.10 -35.60 -27.72
CA ALA A 881 -28.56 -34.40 -28.41
C ALA A 881 -30.00 -34.54 -28.92
N LEU A 882 -30.36 -35.71 -29.46
CA LEU A 882 -31.73 -36.02 -29.89
C LEU A 882 -32.72 -36.02 -28.71
N ALA A 883 -32.38 -36.65 -27.59
CA ALA A 883 -33.23 -36.69 -26.39
C ALA A 883 -33.43 -35.30 -25.74
N VAL A 884 -32.41 -34.43 -25.79
CA VAL A 884 -32.51 -33.03 -25.34
C VAL A 884 -33.40 -32.21 -26.27
N ALA A 885 -33.27 -32.39 -27.59
CA ALA A 885 -34.13 -31.73 -28.57
C ALA A 885 -35.60 -32.13 -28.38
N GLU A 886 -35.88 -33.41 -28.13
CA GLU A 886 -37.24 -33.92 -27.90
C GLU A 886 -37.89 -33.30 -26.64
N LYS A 887 -37.18 -33.28 -25.50
CA LYS A 887 -37.62 -32.58 -24.28
C LYS A 887 -37.86 -31.08 -24.48
N SER A 888 -37.04 -30.41 -25.29
CA SER A 888 -37.24 -28.99 -25.59
C SER A 888 -38.54 -28.74 -26.36
N ARG A 889 -38.96 -29.69 -27.20
CA ARG A 889 -40.24 -29.64 -27.94
C ARG A 889 -41.44 -29.86 -27.03
N GLU A 890 -41.34 -30.82 -26.10
CA GLU A 890 -42.39 -31.06 -25.09
C GLU A 890 -42.65 -29.82 -24.23
N LEU A 891 -41.60 -29.11 -23.80
CA LEU A 891 -41.72 -27.88 -23.03
C LEU A 891 -42.48 -26.77 -23.80
N ILE A 892 -42.15 -26.54 -25.07
CA ILE A 892 -42.85 -25.56 -25.92
C ILE A 892 -44.30 -25.96 -26.16
N GLU A 893 -44.59 -27.26 -26.30
CA GLU A 893 -45.96 -27.77 -26.39
C GLU A 893 -46.74 -27.63 -25.07
N THR A 894 -46.07 -27.56 -23.90
CA THR A 894 -46.74 -27.26 -22.62
C THR A 894 -47.01 -25.78 -22.40
N GLU A 895 -46.09 -24.86 -22.75
CA GLU A 895 -46.32 -23.42 -22.60
C GLU A 895 -47.52 -22.94 -23.44
N ASN A 896 -47.64 -23.43 -24.68
CA ASN A 896 -48.80 -23.13 -25.56
C ASN A 896 -50.15 -23.68 -25.05
N ARG A 897 -50.15 -24.51 -24.01
CA ARG A 897 -51.37 -25.09 -23.39
C ARG A 897 -51.84 -24.30 -22.17
N GLN A 898 -51.13 -23.26 -21.74
CA GLN A 898 -51.50 -22.44 -20.59
C GLN A 898 -52.39 -21.26 -20.99
N LEU A 899 -53.59 -21.14 -20.41
CA LEU A 899 -54.46 -19.99 -20.62
C LEU A 899 -54.00 -18.76 -19.81
N PRO A 900 -54.42 -17.53 -20.18
CA PRO A 900 -54.07 -16.30 -19.45
C PRO A 900 -54.40 -16.31 -17.94
N ASN A 901 -55.39 -17.10 -17.51
CA ASN A 901 -55.72 -17.29 -16.09
C ASN A 901 -54.80 -18.31 -15.36
N GLY A 902 -53.69 -18.74 -15.99
CA GLY A 902 -52.70 -19.66 -15.42
C GLY A 902 -53.06 -21.15 -15.47
N ILE A 903 -54.27 -21.50 -15.91
CA ILE A 903 -54.77 -22.89 -15.97
C ILE A 903 -54.32 -23.56 -17.27
N TYR A 904 -53.72 -24.75 -17.16
CA TYR A 904 -53.34 -25.58 -18.31
C TYR A 904 -54.55 -26.32 -18.88
N THR A 905 -54.66 -26.39 -20.21
CA THR A 905 -55.72 -27.12 -20.92
C THR A 905 -55.15 -28.07 -21.95
N THR A 906 -55.79 -29.23 -22.10
CA THR A 906 -55.46 -30.22 -23.14
C THR A 906 -56.26 -30.01 -24.42
N ALA A 907 -57.01 -28.91 -24.55
CA ALA A 907 -57.83 -28.60 -25.71
C ALA A 907 -57.08 -27.70 -26.69
N GLU A 908 -56.97 -28.12 -27.95
CA GLU A 908 -56.43 -27.28 -29.01
C GLU A 908 -57.33 -26.05 -29.23
N GLN A 909 -56.73 -24.85 -29.33
CA GLN A 909 -57.47 -23.64 -29.66
C GLN A 909 -58.14 -23.77 -31.03
N ARG A 910 -59.47 -23.63 -31.07
CA ARG A 910 -60.23 -23.71 -32.32
C ARG A 910 -59.96 -22.43 -33.16
N PRO A 911 -59.48 -22.53 -34.41
CA PRO A 911 -59.08 -21.37 -35.21
C PRO A 911 -60.16 -20.29 -35.44
N ASN A 912 -61.43 -20.65 -35.26
CA ASN A 912 -62.58 -19.80 -35.64
C ASN A 912 -63.10 -18.91 -34.50
N ALA A 913 -62.47 -18.92 -33.31
CA ALA A 913 -62.87 -18.08 -32.18
C ALA A 913 -61.65 -17.57 -31.39
N TYR A 914 -61.75 -16.35 -30.84
CA TYR A 914 -60.72 -15.74 -30.00
C TYR A 914 -61.25 -15.41 -28.60
N ILE A 915 -60.34 -15.24 -27.66
CA ILE A 915 -60.63 -14.85 -26.27
C ILE A 915 -60.16 -13.40 -26.09
N PRO A 916 -61.04 -12.43 -25.80
CA PRO A 916 -60.63 -11.03 -25.58
C PRO A 916 -59.94 -10.84 -24.22
N GLU A 917 -58.80 -10.12 -24.21
CA GLU A 917 -57.96 -9.88 -23.03
C GLU A 917 -58.43 -8.67 -22.17
N ALA A 918 -59.70 -8.65 -21.76
CA ALA A 918 -60.25 -7.55 -20.95
C ALA A 918 -60.70 -8.03 -19.55
N ASP A 919 -60.02 -7.54 -18.51
CA ASP A 919 -60.02 -8.02 -17.11
C ASP A 919 -61.36 -7.99 -16.33
N ALA A 920 -62.48 -7.65 -16.96
CA ALA A 920 -63.78 -7.45 -16.28
C ALA A 920 -64.88 -8.46 -16.66
N THR A 921 -64.63 -9.42 -17.57
CA THR A 921 -65.62 -10.46 -17.94
C THR A 921 -64.98 -11.82 -18.18
N LEU A 922 -65.66 -12.89 -17.76
CA LEU A 922 -65.22 -14.29 -17.95
C LEU A 922 -64.77 -14.58 -19.39
N PRO A 923 -63.66 -15.32 -19.59
CA PRO A 923 -63.03 -15.54 -20.90
C PRO A 923 -63.81 -16.57 -21.74
N LEU A 924 -64.95 -16.15 -22.27
CA LEU A 924 -65.76 -16.93 -23.21
C LEU A 924 -65.28 -16.69 -24.66
N PRO A 925 -64.97 -17.76 -25.43
CA PRO A 925 -64.54 -17.60 -26.81
C PRO A 925 -65.62 -16.91 -27.67
N LYS A 926 -65.26 -15.79 -28.30
CA LYS A 926 -66.13 -15.10 -29.26
C LYS A 926 -65.75 -15.54 -30.68
N PRO A 927 -66.74 -15.85 -31.55
CA PRO A 927 -66.43 -16.11 -32.95
C PRO A 927 -65.81 -14.85 -33.56
N TYR A 928 -64.77 -15.03 -34.38
CA TYR A 928 -64.51 -14.05 -35.44
C TYR A 928 -65.78 -14.00 -36.30
N GLY A 929 -66.23 -12.81 -36.70
CA GLY A 929 -67.51 -12.62 -37.39
C GLY A 929 -67.54 -13.20 -38.81
N ALA A 930 -68.15 -12.50 -39.76
CA ALA A 930 -68.24 -12.95 -41.15
C ALA A 930 -66.88 -13.12 -41.89
N LEU A 931 -65.75 -12.88 -41.21
CA LEU A 931 -64.37 -12.95 -41.71
C LEU A 931 -63.50 -13.81 -40.78
N ALA A 932 -63.89 -15.06 -40.54
CA ALA A 932 -63.13 -15.99 -39.70
C ALA A 932 -61.90 -16.59 -40.42
N PRO A 933 -60.73 -16.74 -39.75
CA PRO A 933 -59.55 -17.40 -40.34
C PRO A 933 -59.81 -18.88 -40.64
N PHE A 934 -59.46 -19.34 -41.84
CA PHE A 934 -59.58 -20.75 -42.25
C PHE A 934 -58.25 -21.49 -42.05
N LYS A 935 -58.24 -22.53 -41.19
CA LYS A 935 -57.11 -23.48 -41.08
C LYS A 935 -57.31 -24.60 -42.12
N PRO A 936 -56.39 -24.78 -43.09
CA PRO A 936 -56.49 -25.89 -44.04
C PRO A 936 -56.43 -27.25 -43.34
N SER A 937 -57.24 -28.20 -43.81
CA SER A 937 -57.18 -29.60 -43.36
C SER A 937 -55.83 -30.22 -43.67
N GLU A 938 -55.26 -30.99 -42.74
CA GLU A 938 -54.00 -31.70 -42.98
C GLU A 938 -54.16 -32.74 -44.11
N PRO A 939 -53.17 -32.88 -45.00
CA PRO A 939 -53.22 -33.88 -46.07
C PRO A 939 -53.16 -35.28 -45.47
N GLY A 940 -54.18 -36.09 -45.75
CA GLY A 940 -54.29 -37.46 -45.22
C GLY A 940 -53.08 -38.34 -45.55
N SER A 941 -52.82 -39.33 -44.69
CA SER A 941 -51.59 -40.15 -44.61
C SER A 941 -51.15 -40.88 -45.90
N ASN A 942 -51.97 -40.88 -46.95
CA ASN A 942 -51.69 -41.52 -48.24
C ASN A 942 -50.67 -40.78 -49.13
N MET A 943 -50.24 -39.56 -48.81
CA MET A 943 -49.23 -38.82 -49.60
C MET A 943 -47.76 -39.21 -49.32
N ARG A 944 -47.49 -40.32 -48.62
CA ARG A 944 -46.11 -40.76 -48.27
C ARG A 944 -45.33 -41.44 -49.41
N HIS A 945 -45.85 -41.51 -50.63
CA HIS A 945 -45.22 -42.21 -51.76
C HIS A 945 -44.80 -41.31 -52.92
N ILE A 946 -43.81 -40.44 -52.69
CA ILE A 946 -42.98 -39.86 -53.76
C ILE A 946 -41.54 -40.31 -53.53
N ARG A 947 -41.10 -41.36 -54.26
CA ARG A 947 -39.70 -41.81 -54.24
C ARG A 947 -38.84 -40.81 -55.01
N LYS A 948 -37.78 -40.29 -54.39
CA LYS A 948 -36.73 -39.52 -55.09
C LYS A 948 -35.87 -40.47 -55.94
N PRO A 949 -35.43 -40.07 -57.15
CA PRO A 949 -34.63 -40.93 -58.02
C PRO A 949 -33.21 -41.11 -57.49
N VAL A 950 -32.66 -42.32 -57.65
CA VAL A 950 -31.28 -42.66 -57.28
C VAL A 950 -30.34 -42.30 -58.43
N ILE A 951 -29.35 -41.45 -58.17
CA ILE A 951 -28.27 -41.15 -59.12
C ILE A 951 -27.20 -42.23 -58.98
N LYS A 952 -26.79 -42.85 -60.09
CA LYS A 952 -25.70 -43.84 -60.10
C LYS A 952 -24.34 -43.13 -59.96
N PRO A 953 -23.37 -43.70 -59.23
CA PRO A 953 -22.02 -43.16 -59.16
C PRO A 953 -21.32 -43.28 -60.52
N ILE A 954 -20.44 -42.33 -60.82
CA ILE A 954 -19.53 -42.34 -61.96
C ILE A 954 -18.21 -42.96 -61.48
N GLU A 955 -17.68 -43.93 -62.21
CA GLU A 955 -16.35 -44.51 -61.97
C GLU A 955 -15.27 -43.59 -62.57
N ILE A 956 -14.47 -42.95 -61.70
CA ILE A 956 -13.02 -42.69 -61.86
C ILE A 956 -12.40 -42.77 -60.46
#